data_AF-A0A0D2HUD4-F1
#
_entry.id   AF-A0A0D2HUD4-F1
#
_cell.length_a   1.000
_cell.length_b   1.000
_cell.length_c   1.000
_cell.angle_alpha   90.00
_cell.angle_beta   90.00
_cell.angle_gamma   90.00
#
_symmetry.space_group_name_H-M   'P 1'
#
loop_
_entity.id
_entity.type
_entity.pdbx_description
1 polymer ?
#
loop_
_entity_poly.entity_id
_entity_poly.type
_entity_poly.pdbx_seq_one_letter_code
_entity_poly.pdbx_strand_id
1 'polypeptide(L)'
;MTPKKQSFSPEEKQKAKRAMLVRIRNTAFHHLAHIGLRTFRVLQDLELINDKASPVGEGVDLNVLRDQQHARRLNIPDGPFVIYLTEGDEPTQMIVELPMLLFSEDLVVRQAALESIEKMLVKVPMAFTPKTAAILKESRGALMSGIPGEWRTAAISACDALYDDVLIALHGVRQCLESESVLERSLKFYTPKVIHPSMTSVDSINLPIGNPERDHETLARLLSEIIASAPNLTELCSMYFAKLGFLPLAPSYSLAAAISKWLASNPGIDPWQEVWGWANSESSPIACYHACSVFVLLPKLIPDGKLQNLWSEVLKVINGSVKNGAEFPDYELWALRQDLARHFTFHLEARLPDGDGAGIGCFAWWFAEQVAALFPAGSDAAKFYRENWIKPASDRSSLIWLTASSPIQHSFLRYVTLSVLSPWAVALLTLMGEHLDELAPGEQAEDVQVKFNKALLSNIFSALPFPIKTPSDPTFALECSLADTVLKWAVYQTERHQEQLQELLTMSQTFGTNDGLCDALRKLGESDLSVQIAVCVALKTKMYTDRTVAEGIWEVISEPEWRENVLGSVSPLVQDQLIDSMNMLLIDNGGKWLSHLPHYIAELCEKEEDEERRRILFLYLIHTSLASDTVSAVRRLLRGRQKAKFVEYIKEYRAQVDAMGSNYPPWVAGKLRGLMASLYVL
;
A
#
# COMPACT_ATOMS: atom_id res chain seq x y z
N MET A 1 17.04 12.68 38.94
CA MET A 1 15.88 12.76 39.84
C MET A 1 14.73 11.99 39.22
N THR A 2 14.48 10.77 39.66
CA THR A 2 13.31 9.97 39.25
C THR A 2 12.06 10.58 39.89
N PRO A 3 10.99 10.88 39.11
CA PRO A 3 9.76 11.39 39.70
C PRO A 3 9.16 10.32 40.61
N LYS A 4 8.95 10.67 41.89
CA LYS A 4 8.21 9.82 42.84
C LYS A 4 6.83 9.56 42.24
N LYS A 5 6.52 8.30 41.92
CA LYS A 5 5.16 7.86 41.56
C LYS A 5 4.24 8.23 42.74
N GLN A 6 3.48 9.31 42.58
CA GLN A 6 2.37 9.60 43.48
C GLN A 6 1.31 8.52 43.25
N SER A 7 1.20 7.58 44.18
CA SER A 7 0.12 6.61 44.18
C SER A 7 -1.11 7.29 44.76
N PHE A 8 -2.08 7.63 43.91
CA PHE A 8 -3.40 8.06 44.37
C PHE A 8 -4.03 6.99 45.27
N SER A 9 -4.58 7.43 46.40
CA SER A 9 -5.37 6.57 47.29
C SER A 9 -6.61 6.03 46.56
N PRO A 10 -7.17 4.88 46.97
CA PRO A 10 -8.41 4.35 46.42
C PRO A 10 -9.57 5.37 46.46
N GLU A 11 -9.65 6.19 47.52
CA GLU A 11 -10.64 7.25 47.65
C GLU A 11 -10.45 8.38 46.63
N GLU A 12 -9.22 8.81 46.38
CA GLU A 12 -8.92 9.83 45.36
C GLU A 12 -9.25 9.33 43.96
N LYS A 13 -8.94 8.06 43.66
CA LYS A 13 -9.34 7.42 42.39
C LYS A 13 -10.85 7.36 42.24
N GLN A 14 -11.58 7.04 43.32
CA GLN A 14 -13.03 6.98 43.31
C GLN A 14 -13.68 8.37 43.18
N LYS A 15 -13.10 9.38 43.83
CA LYS A 15 -13.51 10.80 43.70
C LYS A 15 -13.27 11.33 42.30
N ALA A 16 -12.10 11.03 41.70
CA ALA A 16 -11.79 11.38 40.32
C ALA A 16 -12.74 10.69 39.32
N LYS A 17 -13.02 9.39 39.52
CA LYS A 17 -14.01 8.65 38.73
C LYS A 17 -15.39 9.30 38.81
N ARG A 18 -15.88 9.63 40.01
CA ARG A 18 -17.18 10.33 40.19
C ARG A 18 -17.20 11.70 39.51
N ALA A 19 -16.14 12.50 39.65
CA ALA A 19 -16.05 13.81 39.01
C ALA A 19 -16.04 13.72 37.48
N MET A 20 -15.34 12.73 36.93
CA MET A 20 -15.32 12.45 35.49
C MET A 20 -16.71 12.00 34.99
N LEU A 21 -17.37 11.07 35.70
CA LEU A 21 -18.72 10.61 35.36
C LEU A 21 -19.74 11.75 35.39
N VAL A 22 -19.67 12.66 36.38
CA VAL A 22 -20.54 13.86 36.44
C VAL A 22 -20.29 14.79 35.26
N ARG A 23 -19.02 15.01 34.87
CA ARG A 23 -18.71 15.84 33.69
C ARG A 23 -19.21 15.21 32.39
N ILE A 24 -18.96 13.91 32.19
CA ILE A 24 -19.47 13.16 31.02
C ILE A 24 -21.00 13.26 30.96
N ARG A 25 -21.66 13.04 32.09
CA ARG A 25 -23.12 13.12 32.22
C ARG A 25 -23.64 14.50 31.85
N ASN A 26 -23.06 15.57 32.40
CA ASN A 26 -23.50 16.94 32.13
C ASN A 26 -23.29 17.33 30.66
N THR A 27 -22.14 16.99 30.07
CA THR A 27 -21.88 17.22 28.64
C THR A 27 -22.85 16.43 27.76
N ALA A 28 -23.16 15.17 28.12
CA ALA A 28 -24.13 14.36 27.40
C ALA A 28 -25.55 14.96 27.48
N PHE A 29 -26.00 15.40 28.67
CA PHE A 29 -27.31 16.03 28.81
C PHE A 29 -27.47 17.30 27.97
N HIS A 30 -26.41 18.11 27.81
CA HIS A 30 -26.45 19.30 26.96
C HIS A 30 -26.56 18.99 25.46
N HIS A 31 -26.26 17.76 25.03
CA HIS A 31 -26.24 17.36 23.62
C HIS A 31 -27.08 16.11 23.34
N LEU A 32 -28.02 15.74 24.23
CA LEU A 32 -28.71 14.44 24.21
C LEU A 32 -29.39 14.14 22.87
N ALA A 33 -29.90 15.16 22.18
CA ALA A 33 -30.52 15.05 20.84
C ALA A 33 -29.53 14.74 19.70
N HIS A 34 -28.22 14.80 19.96
CA HIS A 34 -27.14 14.59 18.99
C HIS A 34 -26.20 13.44 19.38
N ILE A 35 -26.53 12.68 20.43
CA ILE A 35 -25.71 11.53 20.86
C ILE A 35 -26.05 10.33 19.99
N GLY A 36 -25.04 9.76 19.34
CA GLY A 36 -25.18 8.51 18.58
C GLY A 36 -25.59 7.33 19.48
N LEU A 37 -26.29 6.36 18.89
CA LEU A 37 -26.89 5.23 19.61
C LEU A 37 -25.89 4.45 20.47
N ARG A 38 -24.70 4.16 19.94
CA ARG A 38 -23.60 3.52 20.68
C ARG A 38 -23.27 4.28 21.97
N THR A 39 -23.05 5.59 21.87
CA THR A 39 -22.72 6.43 23.03
C THR A 39 -23.89 6.48 24.01
N PHE A 40 -25.13 6.54 23.52
CA PHE A 40 -26.31 6.46 24.38
C PHE A 40 -26.35 5.15 25.18
N ARG A 41 -26.08 4.00 24.55
CA ARG A 41 -26.03 2.70 25.22
C ARG A 41 -24.90 2.60 26.24
N VAL A 42 -23.72 3.15 25.94
CA VAL A 42 -22.61 3.27 26.91
C VAL A 42 -23.06 4.06 28.14
N LEU A 43 -23.76 5.18 27.95
CA LEU A 43 -24.24 6.00 29.06
C LEU A 43 -25.31 5.29 29.90
N GLN A 44 -26.19 4.50 29.29
CA GLN A 44 -27.17 3.67 30.01
C GLN A 44 -26.50 2.55 30.80
N ASP A 45 -25.51 1.89 30.22
CA ASP A 45 -24.75 0.82 30.90
C ASP A 45 -23.97 1.35 32.11
N LEU A 46 -23.45 2.58 32.00
CA LEU A 46 -22.82 3.30 33.11
C LEU A 46 -23.81 3.91 34.12
N GLU A 47 -25.12 3.65 33.97
CA GLU A 47 -26.22 4.21 34.79
C GLU A 47 -26.21 5.76 34.84
N LEU A 48 -25.68 6.41 33.80
CA LEU A 48 -25.61 7.87 33.73
C LEU A 48 -26.89 8.49 33.18
N ILE A 49 -27.67 7.71 32.42
CA ILE A 49 -28.98 8.09 31.88
C ILE A 49 -29.95 6.91 32.03
N ASN A 50 -31.22 7.21 32.35
CA ASN A 50 -32.29 6.23 32.50
C ASN A 50 -33.39 6.36 31.42
N ASP A 51 -33.20 7.30 30.49
CA ASP A 51 -34.15 7.54 29.41
C ASP A 51 -34.28 6.31 28.52
N LYS A 52 -35.50 6.05 28.04
CA LYS A 52 -35.72 5.01 27.03
C LYS A 52 -35.05 5.45 25.72
N ALA A 53 -34.24 4.56 25.14
CA ALA A 53 -33.73 4.78 23.79
C ALA A 53 -34.91 4.88 22.82
N SER A 54 -34.76 5.70 21.77
CA SER A 54 -35.64 5.58 20.61
C SER A 54 -35.58 4.13 20.10
N PRO A 55 -36.72 3.52 19.74
CA PRO A 55 -36.76 2.11 19.38
C PRO A 55 -35.95 1.88 18.09
N VAL A 56 -34.87 1.11 18.23
CA VAL A 56 -33.95 0.80 17.13
C VAL A 56 -34.51 -0.42 16.40
N GLY A 57 -34.69 -0.27 15.09
CA GLY A 57 -35.30 -1.30 14.26
C GLY A 57 -36.83 -1.29 14.26
N GLU A 58 -37.48 -0.25 14.81
CA GLU A 58 -38.91 -0.05 14.61
C GLU A 58 -39.22 0.11 13.12
N GLY A 59 -40.17 -0.67 12.61
CA GLY A 59 -40.52 -0.70 11.19
C GLY A 59 -39.59 -1.53 10.31
N VAL A 60 -38.56 -2.20 10.86
CA VAL A 60 -37.75 -3.15 10.10
C VAL A 60 -38.55 -4.42 9.85
N ASP A 61 -38.63 -4.80 8.57
CA ASP A 61 -39.23 -6.05 8.18
C ASP A 61 -38.30 -7.24 8.45
N LEU A 62 -38.62 -8.00 9.49
CA LEU A 62 -37.82 -9.15 9.92
C LEU A 62 -37.83 -10.31 8.90
N ASN A 63 -38.87 -10.41 8.05
CA ASN A 63 -38.91 -11.46 7.02
C ASN A 63 -37.89 -11.14 5.93
N VAL A 64 -37.85 -9.87 5.49
CA VAL A 64 -36.85 -9.39 4.52
C VAL A 64 -35.44 -9.50 5.08
N LEU A 65 -35.24 -9.17 6.36
CA LEU A 65 -33.92 -9.24 7.00
C LEU A 65 -33.39 -10.68 7.11
N ARG A 66 -34.29 -11.66 7.35
CA ARG A 66 -33.91 -13.07 7.52
C ARG A 66 -33.69 -13.79 6.20
N ASP A 67 -34.41 -13.42 5.16
CA ASP A 67 -34.33 -14.03 3.83
C ASP A 67 -33.51 -13.18 2.86
N GLN A 68 -32.28 -13.64 2.57
CA GLN A 68 -31.37 -12.94 1.66
C GLN A 68 -31.88 -12.89 0.21
N GLN A 69 -32.80 -13.78 -0.17
CA GLN A 69 -33.39 -13.87 -1.50
C GLN A 69 -34.79 -13.27 -1.56
N HIS A 70 -35.22 -12.57 -0.51
CA HIS A 70 -36.55 -11.98 -0.44
C HIS A 70 -36.77 -11.03 -1.62
N ALA A 71 -37.90 -11.16 -2.32
CA ALA A 71 -38.18 -10.43 -3.56
C ALA A 71 -38.16 -8.89 -3.41
N ARG A 72 -38.41 -8.37 -2.20
CA ARG A 72 -38.32 -6.93 -1.89
C ARG A 72 -36.90 -6.43 -1.63
N ARG A 73 -35.93 -7.31 -1.42
CA ARG A 73 -34.52 -6.93 -1.18
C ARG A 73 -33.90 -6.48 -2.51
N LEU A 74 -33.20 -5.36 -2.50
CA LEU A 74 -32.44 -4.93 -3.68
C LEU A 74 -31.27 -5.88 -3.89
N ASN A 75 -30.98 -6.21 -5.16
CA ASN A 75 -29.87 -7.06 -5.53
C ASN A 75 -28.55 -6.26 -5.47
N ILE A 76 -28.02 -6.10 -4.27
CA ILE A 76 -26.73 -5.47 -3.99
C ILE A 76 -25.76 -6.50 -3.38
N PRO A 77 -24.44 -6.27 -3.46
CA PRO A 77 -23.45 -7.15 -2.85
C PRO A 77 -23.66 -7.25 -1.33
N ASP A 78 -23.20 -8.34 -0.74
CA ASP A 78 -23.23 -8.48 0.71
C ASP A 78 -22.31 -7.45 1.39
N GLY A 79 -22.74 -6.94 2.54
CA GLY A 79 -22.06 -5.89 3.26
C GLY A 79 -22.84 -5.43 4.50
N PRO A 80 -22.42 -4.34 5.15
CA PRO A 80 -23.04 -3.86 6.40
C PRO A 80 -24.48 -3.34 6.23
N PHE A 81 -24.95 -3.16 5.00
CA PHE A 81 -26.30 -2.67 4.69
C PHE A 81 -27.21 -3.75 4.12
N VAL A 82 -28.49 -3.67 4.47
CA VAL A 82 -29.60 -4.34 3.79
C VAL A 82 -30.52 -3.25 3.26
N ILE A 83 -30.74 -3.23 1.94
CA ILE A 83 -31.66 -2.30 1.29
C ILE A 83 -32.83 -3.08 0.71
N TYR A 84 -34.05 -2.60 0.97
CA TYR A 84 -35.27 -3.24 0.47
C TYR A 84 -36.41 -2.24 0.28
N LEU A 85 -37.44 -2.65 -0.46
CA LEU A 85 -38.66 -1.87 -0.66
C LEU A 85 -39.69 -2.16 0.44
N THR A 86 -40.28 -1.11 1.03
CA THR A 86 -41.37 -1.24 2.00
C THR A 86 -42.65 -1.75 1.32
N GLU A 87 -43.53 -2.38 2.08
CA GLU A 87 -44.89 -2.70 1.61
C GLU A 87 -45.77 -1.45 1.60
N GLY A 88 -46.59 -1.28 0.57
CA GLY A 88 -47.51 -0.16 0.41
C GLY A 88 -47.78 0.19 -1.05
N ASP A 89 -48.79 1.04 -1.28
CA ASP A 89 -49.16 1.51 -2.62
C ASP A 89 -48.04 2.34 -3.28
N GLU A 90 -47.21 3.00 -2.46
CA GLU A 90 -46.01 3.71 -2.87
C GLU A 90 -44.78 3.12 -2.12
N PRO A 91 -44.14 2.06 -2.66
CA PRO A 91 -43.01 1.42 -2.01
C PRO A 91 -41.83 2.39 -1.90
N THR A 92 -41.31 2.55 -0.68
CA THR A 92 -40.15 3.38 -0.38
C THR A 92 -38.93 2.50 -0.13
N GLN A 93 -37.74 3.01 -0.44
CA GLN A 93 -36.50 2.29 -0.13
C GLN A 93 -36.14 2.46 1.35
N MET A 94 -36.04 1.33 2.05
CA MET A 94 -35.58 1.24 3.43
C MET A 94 -34.11 0.80 3.44
N ILE A 95 -33.28 1.52 4.19
CA ILE A 95 -31.87 1.21 4.40
C ILE A 95 -31.69 0.77 5.84
N VAL A 96 -31.16 -0.43 6.03
CA VAL A 96 -30.89 -1.00 7.35
C VAL A 96 -29.39 -1.22 7.50
N GLU A 97 -28.80 -0.57 8.49
CA GLU A 97 -27.41 -0.81 8.90
C GLU A 97 -27.36 -1.91 9.96
N LEU A 98 -26.83 -3.07 9.59
CA LEU A 98 -26.84 -4.27 10.44
C LEU A 98 -26.15 -4.06 11.80
N PRO A 99 -24.96 -3.43 11.90
CA PRO A 99 -24.34 -3.16 13.19
C PRO A 99 -25.23 -2.36 14.16
N MET A 100 -26.04 -1.44 13.64
CA MET A 100 -26.90 -0.59 14.46
C MET A 100 -28.07 -1.37 15.08
N LEU A 101 -28.58 -2.40 14.39
CA LEU A 101 -29.65 -3.24 14.91
C LEU A 101 -29.25 -4.11 16.10
N LEU A 102 -27.95 -4.32 16.35
CA LEU A 102 -27.47 -5.00 17.55
C LEU A 102 -27.83 -4.24 18.84
N PHE A 103 -28.15 -2.95 18.74
CA PHE A 103 -28.59 -2.12 19.86
C PHE A 103 -30.11 -2.09 20.07
N SER A 104 -30.89 -2.89 19.32
CA SER A 104 -32.34 -2.99 19.53
C SER A 104 -32.67 -3.53 20.93
N GLU A 105 -33.72 -3.01 21.56
CA GLU A 105 -34.26 -3.62 22.79
C GLU A 105 -34.98 -4.94 22.48
N ASP A 106 -35.46 -5.12 21.25
CA ASP A 106 -36.11 -6.35 20.80
C ASP A 106 -35.06 -7.43 20.48
N LEU A 107 -35.14 -8.54 21.24
CA LEU A 107 -34.29 -9.70 21.05
C LEU A 107 -34.37 -10.27 19.63
N VAL A 108 -35.57 -10.29 19.05
CA VAL A 108 -35.82 -10.88 17.73
C VAL A 108 -35.12 -10.06 16.64
N VAL A 109 -35.11 -8.73 16.76
CA VAL A 109 -34.38 -7.82 15.86
C VAL A 109 -32.86 -8.02 16.01
N ARG A 110 -32.34 -8.06 17.25
CA ARG A 110 -30.91 -8.31 17.49
C ARG A 110 -30.47 -9.64 16.90
N GLN A 111 -31.27 -10.69 17.10
CA GLN A 111 -31.00 -12.02 16.58
C GLN A 111 -30.96 -12.03 15.04
N ALA A 112 -31.97 -11.45 14.39
CA ALA A 112 -32.03 -11.39 12.94
C ALA A 112 -30.84 -10.61 12.34
N ALA A 113 -30.43 -9.51 12.98
CA ALA A 113 -29.26 -8.75 12.57
C ALA A 113 -27.96 -9.56 12.70
N LEU A 114 -27.75 -10.22 13.84
CA LEU A 114 -26.57 -11.05 14.07
C LEU A 114 -26.51 -12.22 13.07
N GLU A 115 -27.63 -12.91 12.85
CA GLU A 115 -27.72 -14.00 11.86
C GLU A 115 -27.44 -13.49 10.44
N SER A 116 -27.92 -12.30 10.08
CA SER A 116 -27.62 -11.69 8.78
C SER A 116 -26.12 -11.38 8.63
N ILE A 117 -25.48 -10.85 9.67
CA ILE A 117 -24.03 -10.60 9.71
C ILE A 117 -23.27 -11.93 9.57
N GLU A 118 -23.61 -12.94 10.37
CA GLU A 118 -22.92 -14.23 10.34
C GLU A 118 -23.09 -14.98 9.01
N LYS A 119 -24.23 -14.84 8.32
CA LYS A 119 -24.42 -15.42 6.99
C LYS A 119 -23.43 -14.86 5.96
N MET A 120 -22.96 -13.62 6.13
CA MET A 120 -21.93 -13.05 5.24
C MET A 120 -20.62 -13.87 5.31
N LEU A 121 -20.23 -14.35 6.50
CA LEU A 121 -19.03 -15.17 6.67
C LEU A 121 -19.07 -16.49 5.88
N VAL A 122 -20.26 -17.07 5.74
CA VAL A 122 -20.42 -18.36 5.07
C VAL A 122 -20.27 -18.19 3.55
N LYS A 123 -20.75 -17.06 3.02
CA LYS A 123 -20.81 -16.81 1.57
C LYS A 123 -19.55 -16.16 1.02
N VAL A 124 -18.91 -15.29 1.80
CA VAL A 124 -17.79 -14.48 1.34
C VAL A 124 -16.54 -14.81 2.15
N PRO A 125 -15.52 -15.45 1.53
CA PRO A 125 -14.20 -15.59 2.14
C PRO A 125 -13.67 -14.22 2.56
N MET A 126 -13.15 -14.12 3.78
CA MET A 126 -12.67 -12.85 4.35
C MET A 126 -13.73 -11.73 4.43
N ALA A 127 -14.99 -12.07 4.74
CA ALA A 127 -16.02 -11.05 5.01
C ALA A 127 -15.64 -10.14 6.20
N PHE A 128 -15.03 -10.73 7.25
CA PHE A 128 -14.53 -10.04 8.45
C PHE A 128 -13.10 -10.46 8.75
N THR A 129 -12.40 -9.65 9.53
CA THR A 129 -11.12 -10.07 10.09
C THR A 129 -11.31 -11.18 11.13
N PRO A 130 -10.30 -12.06 11.33
CA PRO A 130 -10.30 -13.05 12.40
C PRO A 130 -10.64 -12.49 13.78
N LYS A 131 -10.16 -11.28 14.09
CA LYS A 131 -10.46 -10.58 15.35
C LYS A 131 -11.96 -10.31 15.50
N THR A 132 -12.59 -9.72 14.50
CA THR A 132 -14.03 -9.40 14.53
C THR A 132 -14.86 -10.68 14.59
N ALA A 133 -14.49 -11.71 13.82
CA ALA A 133 -15.15 -13.00 13.87
C ALA A 133 -15.09 -13.64 15.28
N ALA A 134 -13.95 -13.55 15.96
CA ALA A 134 -13.80 -14.03 17.34
C ALA A 134 -14.69 -13.24 18.31
N ILE A 135 -14.69 -11.90 18.23
CA ILE A 135 -15.53 -11.04 19.09
C ILE A 135 -17.01 -11.33 18.89
N LEU A 136 -17.47 -11.51 17.66
CA LEU A 136 -18.88 -11.84 17.36
C LEU A 136 -19.25 -13.21 17.95
N LYS A 137 -18.38 -14.21 17.78
CA LYS A 137 -18.59 -15.56 18.32
C LYS A 137 -18.68 -15.55 19.84
N GLU A 138 -17.79 -14.83 20.51
CA GLU A 138 -17.78 -14.68 21.98
C GLU A 138 -18.98 -13.88 22.49
N SER A 139 -19.39 -12.85 21.74
CA SER A 139 -20.49 -11.95 22.12
C SER A 139 -21.87 -12.56 21.89
N ARG A 140 -21.99 -13.64 21.10
CA ARG A 140 -23.27 -14.23 20.67
C ARG A 140 -24.22 -14.53 21.84
N GLY A 141 -23.75 -15.21 22.87
CA GLY A 141 -24.60 -15.59 24.02
C GLY A 141 -25.12 -14.36 24.76
N ALA A 142 -24.24 -13.39 25.01
CA ALA A 142 -24.59 -12.16 25.72
C ALA A 142 -25.52 -11.25 24.90
N LEU A 143 -25.35 -11.15 23.58
CA LEU A 143 -26.26 -10.41 22.68
C LEU A 143 -27.70 -10.93 22.73
N MET A 144 -27.86 -12.25 22.92
CA MET A 144 -29.16 -12.91 23.01
C MET A 144 -29.75 -12.87 24.44
N SER A 145 -29.04 -12.29 25.40
CA SER A 145 -29.54 -12.16 26.77
C SER A 145 -30.72 -11.20 26.83
N GLY A 146 -31.67 -11.51 27.72
CA GLY A 146 -32.72 -10.57 28.13
C GLY A 146 -32.23 -9.53 29.15
N ILE A 147 -31.01 -9.70 29.69
CA ILE A 147 -30.44 -8.84 30.73
C ILE A 147 -29.77 -7.63 30.05
N PRO A 148 -30.23 -6.39 30.32
CA PRO A 148 -29.71 -5.20 29.63
C PRO A 148 -28.20 -4.98 29.71
N GLY A 149 -27.59 -5.16 30.88
CA GLY A 149 -26.13 -4.95 31.03
C GLY A 149 -25.29 -5.95 30.21
N GLU A 150 -25.78 -7.18 30.04
CA GLU A 150 -25.07 -8.21 29.28
C GLU A 150 -25.13 -7.91 27.77
N TRP A 151 -26.34 -7.75 27.22
CA TRP A 151 -26.48 -7.56 25.78
C TRP A 151 -25.98 -6.19 25.31
N ARG A 152 -26.10 -5.13 26.13
CA ARG A 152 -25.58 -3.79 25.77
C ARG A 152 -24.07 -3.79 25.67
N THR A 153 -23.38 -4.37 26.65
CA THR A 153 -21.92 -4.50 26.63
C THR A 153 -21.46 -5.30 25.41
N ALA A 154 -22.12 -6.42 25.13
CA ALA A 154 -21.83 -7.25 23.98
C ALA A 154 -22.11 -6.52 22.64
N ALA A 155 -23.19 -5.76 22.55
CA ALA A 155 -23.53 -4.94 21.37
C ALA A 155 -22.51 -3.82 21.14
N ILE A 156 -22.02 -3.16 22.19
CA ILE A 156 -20.96 -2.16 22.08
C ILE A 156 -19.68 -2.81 21.52
N SER A 157 -19.26 -3.93 22.10
CA SER A 157 -18.06 -4.67 21.67
C SER A 157 -18.15 -5.15 20.22
N ALA A 158 -19.26 -5.79 19.86
CA ALA A 158 -19.52 -6.27 18.50
C ALA A 158 -19.59 -5.12 17.48
N CYS A 159 -20.29 -4.03 17.81
CA CYS A 159 -20.39 -2.86 16.94
C CYS A 159 -19.04 -2.16 16.76
N ASP A 160 -18.26 -2.00 17.83
CA ASP A 160 -16.89 -1.46 17.77
C ASP A 160 -15.99 -2.30 16.86
N ALA A 161 -16.05 -3.62 17.01
CA ALA A 161 -15.31 -4.55 16.16
C ALA A 161 -15.72 -4.40 14.69
N LEU A 162 -17.03 -4.43 14.39
CA LEU A 162 -17.55 -4.27 13.03
C LEU A 162 -17.18 -2.92 12.39
N TYR A 163 -17.16 -1.84 13.16
CA TYR A 163 -16.79 -0.51 12.65
C TYR A 163 -15.28 -0.30 12.54
N ASP A 164 -14.46 -0.97 13.34
CA ASP A 164 -13.00 -0.95 13.21
C ASP A 164 -12.52 -1.85 12.06
N ASP A 165 -13.31 -2.86 11.68
CA ASP A 165 -12.97 -3.87 10.69
C ASP A 165 -12.86 -3.31 9.26
N VAL A 166 -11.67 -3.43 8.68
CA VAL A 166 -11.37 -2.96 7.33
C VAL A 166 -12.08 -3.77 6.24
N LEU A 167 -12.36 -5.06 6.47
CA LEU A 167 -13.03 -5.93 5.49
C LEU A 167 -14.52 -5.60 5.45
N ILE A 168 -15.14 -5.33 6.60
CA ILE A 168 -16.47 -4.70 6.64
C ILE A 168 -16.48 -3.38 5.88
N ALA A 169 -15.47 -2.54 6.08
CA ALA A 169 -15.39 -1.25 5.41
C ALA A 169 -15.25 -1.40 3.88
N LEU A 170 -14.47 -2.37 3.38
CA LEU A 170 -14.41 -2.70 1.95
C LEU A 170 -15.79 -3.05 1.40
N HIS A 171 -16.52 -3.95 2.07
CA HIS A 171 -17.88 -4.32 1.67
C HIS A 171 -18.85 -3.13 1.74
N GLY A 172 -18.71 -2.28 2.76
CA GLY A 172 -19.48 -1.04 2.88
C GLY A 172 -19.25 -0.09 1.72
N VAL A 173 -17.99 0.14 1.32
CA VAL A 173 -17.66 0.96 0.14
C VAL A 173 -18.25 0.34 -1.12
N ARG A 174 -18.11 -0.98 -1.33
CA ARG A 174 -18.69 -1.67 -2.50
C ARG A 174 -20.19 -1.44 -2.62
N GLN A 175 -20.94 -1.68 -1.54
CA GLN A 175 -22.38 -1.44 -1.50
C GLN A 175 -22.73 0.03 -1.80
N CYS A 176 -21.95 0.97 -1.25
CA CYS A 176 -22.18 2.39 -1.47
C CYS A 176 -21.93 2.80 -2.93
N LEU A 177 -20.88 2.28 -3.58
CA LEU A 177 -20.58 2.59 -4.97
C LEU A 177 -21.63 2.00 -5.93
N GLU A 178 -22.16 0.81 -5.65
CA GLU A 178 -23.22 0.21 -6.46
C GLU A 178 -24.62 0.83 -6.21
N SER A 179 -24.78 1.60 -5.13
CA SER A 179 -26.05 2.23 -4.71
C SER A 179 -25.92 3.76 -4.51
N GLU A 180 -25.08 4.42 -5.32
CA GLU A 180 -24.50 5.74 -5.05
C GLU A 180 -25.50 6.83 -4.62
N SER A 181 -26.69 6.88 -5.23
CA SER A 181 -27.72 7.89 -4.91
C SER A 181 -28.32 7.78 -3.50
N VAL A 182 -28.24 6.60 -2.87
CA VAL A 182 -28.93 6.28 -1.62
C VAL A 182 -27.96 6.25 -0.43
N LEU A 183 -26.69 5.95 -0.66
CA LEU A 183 -25.68 5.68 0.38
C LEU A 183 -24.52 6.69 0.43
N GLU A 184 -24.65 7.88 -0.17
CA GLU A 184 -23.55 8.88 -0.23
C GLU A 184 -22.96 9.23 1.15
N ARG A 185 -23.80 9.35 2.19
CA ARG A 185 -23.32 9.62 3.57
C ARG A 185 -22.52 8.45 4.12
N SER A 186 -22.94 7.22 3.85
CA SER A 186 -22.26 6.00 4.26
C SER A 186 -20.92 5.83 3.55
N LEU A 187 -20.83 6.26 2.29
CA LEU A 187 -19.57 6.26 1.55
C LEU A 187 -18.53 7.14 2.27
N LYS A 188 -18.92 8.35 2.70
CA LYS A 188 -18.05 9.25 3.47
C LYS A 188 -17.60 8.67 4.82
N PHE A 189 -18.36 7.72 5.38
CA PHE A 189 -18.00 7.03 6.61
C PHE A 189 -17.01 5.86 6.37
N TYR A 190 -17.24 5.03 5.36
CA TYR A 190 -16.44 3.84 5.11
C TYR A 190 -15.17 4.10 4.30
N THR A 191 -15.18 5.00 3.32
CA THR A 191 -14.00 5.28 2.48
C THR A 191 -12.76 5.62 3.29
N PRO A 192 -12.80 6.52 4.30
CA PRO A 192 -11.61 6.81 5.11
C PRO A 192 -11.04 5.60 5.86
N LYS A 193 -11.89 4.63 6.23
CA LYS A 193 -11.47 3.39 6.93
C LYS A 193 -10.81 2.38 6.00
N VAL A 194 -11.17 2.40 4.71
CA VAL A 194 -10.50 1.61 3.67
C VAL A 194 -9.18 2.26 3.29
N ILE A 195 -9.17 3.58 3.09
CA ILE A 195 -7.97 4.31 2.66
C ILE A 195 -6.95 4.42 3.81
N HIS A 196 -7.37 4.64 5.05
CA HIS A 196 -6.48 4.74 6.20
C HIS A 196 -6.89 3.72 7.28
N PRO A 197 -6.70 2.41 7.01
CA PRO A 197 -7.18 1.37 7.92
C PRO A 197 -6.47 1.42 9.27
N SER A 198 -7.18 1.01 10.32
CA SER A 198 -6.60 0.90 11.65
C SER A 198 -5.62 -0.26 11.72
N MET A 199 -4.51 -0.10 12.46
CA MET A 199 -3.54 -1.19 12.62
C MET A 199 -4.16 -2.38 13.37
N THR A 200 -5.06 -2.11 14.30
CA THR A 200 -5.80 -3.14 15.03
C THR A 200 -6.64 -4.04 14.13
N SER A 201 -7.12 -3.54 12.99
CA SER A 201 -7.79 -4.35 11.99
C SER A 201 -6.79 -5.02 11.04
N VAL A 202 -5.79 -4.29 10.57
CA VAL A 202 -4.78 -4.82 9.62
C VAL A 202 -3.98 -5.97 10.24
N ASP A 203 -3.47 -5.81 11.46
CA ASP A 203 -2.64 -6.81 12.16
C ASP A 203 -3.39 -8.12 12.43
N SER A 204 -4.72 -8.10 12.35
CA SER A 204 -5.54 -9.30 12.54
C SER A 204 -5.74 -10.11 11.26
N ILE A 205 -5.41 -9.56 10.08
CA ILE A 205 -5.51 -10.24 8.80
C ILE A 205 -4.29 -11.15 8.62
N ASN A 206 -4.56 -12.45 8.48
CA ASN A 206 -3.52 -13.43 8.18
C ASN A 206 -3.55 -13.77 6.70
N LEU A 207 -2.55 -13.28 5.95
CA LEU A 207 -2.37 -13.68 4.56
C LEU A 207 -1.80 -15.10 4.49
N PRO A 208 -2.11 -15.86 3.41
CA PRO A 208 -1.54 -17.19 3.20
C PRO A 208 -0.01 -17.18 3.20
N ILE A 209 0.58 -16.09 2.71
CA ILE A 209 2.02 -15.84 2.73
C ILE A 209 2.28 -14.51 3.45
N GLY A 210 2.98 -14.58 4.58
CA GLY A 210 3.37 -13.40 5.36
C GLY A 210 4.57 -12.72 4.73
N ASN A 211 5.73 -13.40 4.77
CA ASN A 211 6.97 -12.91 4.19
C ASN A 211 7.42 -13.82 3.03
N PRO A 212 7.13 -13.47 1.77
CA PRO A 212 7.51 -14.30 0.63
C PRO A 212 9.03 -14.49 0.49
N GLU A 213 9.87 -13.54 0.93
CA GLU A 213 11.33 -13.60 0.82
C GLU A 213 11.99 -14.58 1.80
N ARG A 214 11.28 -14.96 2.87
CA ARG A 214 11.78 -15.90 3.90
C ARG A 214 11.05 -17.23 3.91
N ASP A 215 9.80 -17.26 3.44
CA ASP A 215 8.91 -18.42 3.58
C ASP A 215 8.76 -19.22 2.27
N HIS A 216 9.88 -19.53 1.59
CA HIS A 216 9.89 -20.27 0.31
C HIS A 216 9.20 -21.64 0.40
N GLU A 217 9.32 -22.33 1.55
CA GLU A 217 8.61 -23.59 1.81
C GLU A 217 7.10 -23.40 1.80
N THR A 218 6.61 -22.29 2.37
CA THR A 218 5.18 -21.95 2.37
C THR A 218 4.70 -21.64 0.96
N LEU A 219 5.47 -20.90 0.16
CA LEU A 219 5.15 -20.65 -1.26
C LEU A 219 5.03 -21.97 -2.04
N ALA A 220 6.00 -22.87 -1.90
CA ALA A 220 5.99 -24.17 -2.56
C ALA A 220 4.79 -25.04 -2.13
N ARG A 221 4.48 -25.04 -0.83
CA ARG A 221 3.32 -25.75 -0.26
C ARG A 221 2.00 -25.20 -0.80
N LEU A 222 1.81 -23.87 -0.76
CA LEU A 222 0.59 -23.22 -1.27
C LEU A 222 0.38 -23.50 -2.75
N LEU A 223 1.45 -23.42 -3.56
CA LEU A 223 1.37 -23.75 -4.98
C LEU A 223 0.92 -25.19 -5.21
N SER A 224 1.48 -26.13 -4.43
CA SER A 224 1.12 -27.55 -4.49
C SER A 224 -0.33 -27.80 -4.07
N GLU A 225 -0.81 -27.12 -3.03
CA GLU A 225 -2.20 -27.17 -2.59
C GLU A 225 -3.17 -26.62 -3.66
N ILE A 226 -2.80 -25.52 -4.34
CA ILE A 226 -3.58 -24.95 -5.45
C ILE A 226 -3.69 -25.98 -6.58
N ILE A 227 -2.56 -26.54 -7.03
CA ILE A 227 -2.52 -27.53 -8.11
C ILE A 227 -3.37 -28.76 -7.76
N ALA A 228 -3.25 -29.27 -6.54
CA ALA A 228 -3.96 -30.49 -6.11
C ALA A 228 -5.48 -30.28 -5.94
N SER A 229 -5.91 -29.06 -5.62
CA SER A 229 -7.31 -28.76 -5.33
C SER A 229 -8.11 -28.30 -6.55
N ALA A 230 -7.43 -27.87 -7.62
CA ALA A 230 -8.09 -27.27 -8.77
C ALA A 230 -8.76 -28.32 -9.68
N PRO A 231 -10.10 -28.27 -9.88
CA PRO A 231 -10.82 -29.22 -10.72
C PRO A 231 -10.65 -28.97 -12.22
N ASN A 232 -10.29 -27.76 -12.63
CA ASN A 232 -10.04 -27.37 -14.01
C ASN A 232 -9.04 -26.20 -14.05
N LEU A 233 -8.62 -25.81 -15.26
CA LEU A 233 -7.58 -24.79 -15.45
C LEU A 233 -8.04 -23.39 -15.05
N THR A 234 -9.31 -23.03 -15.30
CA THR A 234 -9.89 -21.74 -14.87
C THR A 234 -9.90 -21.61 -13.34
N GLU A 235 -10.30 -22.65 -12.62
CA GLU A 235 -10.26 -22.69 -11.15
C GLU A 235 -8.82 -22.66 -10.61
N LEU A 236 -7.88 -23.34 -11.28
CA LEU A 236 -6.46 -23.24 -10.93
C LEU A 236 -5.96 -21.80 -11.01
N CYS A 237 -6.28 -21.10 -12.10
CA CYS A 237 -5.89 -19.69 -12.28
C CYS A 237 -6.53 -18.79 -11.22
N SER A 238 -7.82 -18.98 -10.94
CA SER A 238 -8.55 -18.22 -9.93
C SER A 238 -8.01 -18.44 -8.51
N MET A 239 -7.74 -19.70 -8.14
CA MET A 239 -7.14 -20.05 -6.85
C MET A 239 -5.71 -19.50 -6.69
N TYR A 240 -4.91 -19.56 -7.77
CA TYR A 240 -3.59 -18.95 -7.80
C TYR A 240 -3.69 -17.44 -7.63
N PHE A 241 -4.56 -16.79 -8.41
CA PHE A 241 -4.72 -15.36 -8.41
C PHE A 241 -5.15 -14.81 -7.04
N ALA A 242 -6.12 -15.47 -6.40
CA ALA A 242 -6.60 -15.10 -5.08
C ALA A 242 -5.54 -15.24 -3.97
N LYS A 243 -4.63 -16.22 -4.06
CA LYS A 243 -3.64 -16.50 -3.00
C LYS A 243 -2.26 -15.88 -3.23
N LEU A 244 -1.83 -15.79 -4.48
CA LEU A 244 -0.47 -15.43 -4.88
C LEU A 244 -0.42 -14.40 -6.03
N GLY A 245 -1.54 -14.18 -6.73
CA GLY A 245 -1.59 -13.37 -7.95
C GLY A 245 -1.29 -11.88 -7.75
N PHE A 246 -1.36 -11.36 -6.53
CA PHE A 246 -1.00 -9.97 -6.24
C PHE A 246 0.52 -9.74 -6.18
N LEU A 247 1.36 -10.77 -6.39
CA LEU A 247 2.82 -10.67 -6.42
C LEU A 247 3.42 -11.12 -7.78
N PRO A 248 4.44 -10.42 -8.31
CA PRO A 248 5.20 -10.87 -9.48
C PRO A 248 6.25 -11.91 -9.08
N LEU A 249 5.80 -13.12 -8.74
CA LEU A 249 6.65 -14.20 -8.23
C LEU A 249 7.59 -14.77 -9.31
N ALA A 250 8.72 -15.33 -8.86
CA ALA A 250 9.71 -15.98 -9.71
C ALA A 250 9.12 -17.19 -10.48
N PRO A 251 9.77 -17.64 -11.57
CA PRO A 251 9.26 -18.73 -12.41
C PRO A 251 8.82 -19.97 -11.63
N SER A 252 9.57 -20.39 -10.60
CA SER A 252 9.28 -21.55 -9.75
C SER A 252 7.95 -21.47 -8.99
N TYR A 253 7.48 -20.25 -8.70
CA TYR A 253 6.25 -19.96 -7.96
C TYR A 253 5.18 -19.25 -8.83
N SER A 254 5.43 -19.13 -10.13
CA SER A 254 4.56 -18.45 -11.08
C SER A 254 3.30 -19.26 -11.43
N LEU A 255 2.30 -18.60 -12.03
CA LEU A 255 1.16 -19.29 -12.63
C LEU A 255 1.61 -20.29 -13.71
N ALA A 256 2.66 -19.96 -14.48
CA ALA A 256 3.23 -20.85 -15.49
C ALA A 256 3.69 -22.19 -14.88
N ALA A 257 4.37 -22.15 -13.72
CA ALA A 257 4.77 -23.36 -13.02
C ALA A 257 3.58 -24.18 -12.52
N ALA A 258 2.51 -23.53 -12.03
CA ALA A 258 1.29 -24.20 -11.63
C ALA A 258 0.62 -24.93 -12.81
N ILE A 259 0.44 -24.22 -13.92
CA ILE A 259 -0.18 -24.74 -15.14
C ILE A 259 0.65 -25.88 -15.73
N SER A 260 1.97 -25.73 -15.85
CA SER A 260 2.84 -26.78 -16.39
C SER A 260 2.75 -28.07 -15.56
N LYS A 261 2.69 -27.98 -14.23
CA LYS A 261 2.55 -29.15 -13.34
C LYS A 261 1.16 -29.78 -13.45
N TRP A 262 0.11 -28.97 -13.54
CA TRP A 262 -1.26 -29.44 -13.63
C TRP A 262 -1.56 -30.12 -14.97
N LEU A 263 -1.09 -29.55 -16.09
CA LEU A 263 -1.22 -30.13 -17.43
C LEU A 263 -0.50 -31.47 -17.59
N ALA A 264 0.58 -31.70 -16.83
CA ALA A 264 1.26 -33.00 -16.82
C ALA A 264 0.34 -34.15 -16.36
N SER A 265 -0.67 -33.84 -15.54
CA SER A 265 -1.68 -34.81 -15.07
C SER A 265 -3.02 -34.71 -15.81
N ASN A 266 -3.25 -33.63 -16.57
CA ASN A 266 -4.51 -33.36 -17.27
C ASN A 266 -4.24 -32.96 -18.74
N PRO A 267 -3.76 -33.90 -19.59
CA PRO A 267 -3.48 -33.60 -20.99
C PRO A 267 -4.77 -33.40 -21.80
N GLY A 268 -4.66 -32.71 -22.95
CA GLY A 268 -5.76 -32.55 -23.91
C GLY A 268 -6.66 -31.33 -23.71
N ILE A 269 -6.31 -30.46 -22.76
CA ILE A 269 -6.96 -29.15 -22.56
C ILE A 269 -6.25 -28.12 -23.42
N ASP A 270 -6.99 -27.15 -23.96
CA ASP A 270 -6.47 -25.99 -24.67
C ASP A 270 -6.10 -24.89 -23.66
N PRO A 271 -4.81 -24.75 -23.27
CA PRO A 271 -4.43 -23.80 -22.23
C PRO A 271 -4.56 -22.36 -22.72
N TRP A 272 -4.45 -22.12 -24.03
CA TRP A 272 -4.58 -20.79 -24.60
C TRP A 272 -5.99 -20.23 -24.37
N GLN A 273 -7.02 -20.99 -24.72
CA GLN A 273 -8.40 -20.53 -24.56
C GLN A 273 -8.81 -20.39 -23.09
N GLU A 274 -8.47 -21.36 -22.24
CA GLU A 274 -8.85 -21.36 -20.83
C GLU A 274 -8.16 -20.22 -20.05
N VAL A 275 -6.86 -20.01 -20.24
CA VAL A 275 -6.12 -18.95 -19.52
C VAL A 275 -6.57 -17.56 -19.96
N TRP A 276 -6.75 -17.32 -21.26
CA TRP A 276 -7.26 -16.03 -21.73
C TRP A 276 -8.75 -15.84 -21.40
N GLY A 277 -9.55 -16.91 -21.43
CA GLY A 277 -10.94 -16.88 -20.99
C GLY A 277 -11.05 -16.44 -19.53
N TRP A 278 -10.23 -17.04 -18.66
CA TRP A 278 -10.09 -16.64 -17.27
C TRP A 278 -9.62 -15.18 -17.14
N ALA A 279 -8.49 -14.82 -17.75
CA ALA A 279 -7.91 -13.48 -17.60
C ALA A 279 -8.83 -12.36 -18.08
N ASN A 280 -9.63 -12.60 -19.13
CA ASN A 280 -10.63 -11.66 -19.63
C ASN A 280 -11.88 -11.56 -18.74
N SER A 281 -12.18 -12.61 -17.97
CA SER A 281 -13.27 -12.59 -16.98
C SER A 281 -12.89 -11.87 -15.70
N GLU A 282 -11.59 -11.82 -15.38
CA GLU A 282 -11.05 -11.06 -14.26
C GLU A 282 -11.01 -9.56 -14.59
N SER A 283 -11.60 -8.73 -13.74
CA SER A 283 -11.60 -7.27 -13.90
C SER A 283 -10.28 -6.61 -13.46
N SER A 284 -9.16 -7.33 -13.58
CA SER A 284 -7.84 -6.91 -13.09
C SER A 284 -6.78 -6.99 -14.19
N PRO A 285 -5.99 -5.92 -14.44
CA PRO A 285 -4.89 -5.97 -15.38
C PRO A 285 -3.76 -6.91 -14.93
N ILE A 286 -3.71 -7.27 -13.63
CA ILE A 286 -2.74 -8.25 -13.12
C ILE A 286 -3.02 -9.65 -13.68
N ALA A 287 -4.29 -10.00 -13.95
CA ALA A 287 -4.63 -11.27 -14.59
C ALA A 287 -4.05 -11.36 -16.02
N CYS A 288 -4.06 -10.24 -16.76
CA CYS A 288 -3.40 -10.12 -18.07
C CYS A 288 -1.88 -10.34 -17.94
N TYR A 289 -1.21 -9.76 -16.93
CA TYR A 289 0.20 -10.05 -16.66
C TYR A 289 0.44 -11.55 -16.45
N HIS A 290 -0.37 -12.22 -15.64
CA HIS A 290 -0.19 -13.65 -15.37
C HIS A 290 -0.42 -14.49 -16.62
N ALA A 291 -1.44 -14.18 -17.43
CA ALA A 291 -1.65 -14.82 -18.72
C ALA A 291 -0.44 -14.63 -19.66
N CYS A 292 0.07 -13.41 -19.80
CA CYS A 292 1.30 -13.14 -20.55
C CYS A 292 2.48 -13.96 -20.01
N SER A 293 2.69 -13.98 -18.69
CA SER A 293 3.79 -14.72 -18.06
C SER A 293 3.76 -16.22 -18.36
N VAL A 294 2.56 -16.82 -18.43
CA VAL A 294 2.37 -18.23 -18.78
C VAL A 294 2.89 -18.51 -20.18
N PHE A 295 2.48 -17.72 -21.17
CA PHE A 295 2.84 -17.98 -22.57
C PHE A 295 4.26 -17.52 -22.91
N VAL A 296 4.81 -16.55 -22.17
CA VAL A 296 6.24 -16.19 -22.26
C VAL A 296 7.13 -17.30 -21.71
N LEU A 297 6.77 -17.92 -20.57
CA LEU A 297 7.54 -19.00 -19.96
C LEU A 297 7.27 -20.38 -20.59
N LEU A 298 6.16 -20.52 -21.33
CA LEU A 298 5.79 -21.77 -22.01
C LEU A 298 5.40 -21.49 -23.48
N PRO A 299 6.32 -21.02 -24.35
CA PRO A 299 6.00 -20.66 -25.73
C PRO A 299 5.34 -21.78 -26.53
N LYS A 300 5.68 -23.04 -26.23
CA LYS A 300 5.07 -24.25 -26.80
C LYS A 300 3.56 -24.37 -26.61
N LEU A 301 2.95 -23.59 -25.71
CA LEU A 301 1.50 -23.56 -25.48
C LEU A 301 0.79 -22.52 -26.34
N ILE A 302 1.52 -21.73 -27.12
CA ILE A 302 0.96 -20.72 -28.04
C ILE A 302 0.52 -21.45 -29.33
N PRO A 303 -0.77 -21.38 -29.71
CA PRO A 303 -1.23 -21.95 -30.97
C PRO A 303 -0.66 -21.21 -32.18
N ASP A 304 -0.56 -21.91 -33.31
CA ASP A 304 -0.12 -21.31 -34.58
C ASP A 304 -0.95 -20.06 -34.93
N GLY A 305 -0.25 -18.98 -35.30
CA GLY A 305 -0.86 -17.70 -35.66
C GLY A 305 -1.36 -16.85 -34.48
N LYS A 306 -1.19 -17.28 -33.22
CA LYS A 306 -1.57 -16.49 -32.03
C LYS A 306 -0.43 -15.67 -31.41
N LEU A 307 0.78 -15.78 -31.94
CA LEU A 307 1.94 -15.05 -31.43
C LEU A 307 1.75 -13.52 -31.46
N GLN A 308 1.15 -12.97 -32.52
CA GLN A 308 0.85 -11.53 -32.61
C GLN A 308 -0.14 -11.08 -31.53
N ASN A 309 -1.11 -11.93 -31.17
CA ASN A 309 -2.04 -11.64 -30.08
C ASN A 309 -1.29 -11.55 -28.76
N LEU A 310 -0.37 -12.48 -28.48
CA LEU A 310 0.46 -12.43 -27.28
C LEU A 310 1.29 -11.14 -27.23
N TRP A 311 1.96 -10.77 -28.31
CA TRP A 311 2.74 -9.53 -28.37
C TRP A 311 1.89 -8.28 -28.11
N SER A 312 0.66 -8.25 -28.62
CA SER A 312 -0.28 -7.16 -28.32
C SER A 312 -0.56 -7.05 -26.82
N GLU A 313 -0.83 -8.17 -26.14
CA GLU A 313 -1.08 -8.18 -24.69
C GLU A 313 0.19 -7.87 -23.87
N VAL A 314 1.36 -8.39 -24.27
CA VAL A 314 2.65 -8.05 -23.66
C VAL A 314 2.89 -6.55 -23.74
N LEU A 315 2.66 -5.93 -24.90
CA LEU A 315 2.79 -4.49 -25.07
C LEU A 315 1.83 -3.70 -24.16
N LYS A 316 0.61 -4.18 -23.91
CA LYS A 316 -0.32 -3.52 -22.96
C LYS A 316 0.24 -3.55 -21.54
N VAL A 317 0.83 -4.66 -21.10
CA VAL A 317 1.43 -4.77 -19.77
C VAL A 317 2.65 -3.86 -19.64
N ILE A 318 3.61 -3.94 -20.59
CA ILE A 318 4.89 -3.23 -20.46
C ILE A 318 4.79 -1.72 -20.77
N ASN A 319 3.87 -1.31 -21.65
CA ASN A 319 3.65 0.11 -21.96
C ASN A 319 2.59 0.76 -21.07
N GLY A 320 1.56 0.00 -20.67
CA GLY A 320 0.51 0.46 -19.76
C GLY A 320 1.06 0.85 -18.38
N SER A 321 2.34 0.67 -18.13
CA SER A 321 2.97 1.12 -16.90
C SER A 321 3.91 2.31 -17.07
N VAL A 322 4.11 2.82 -18.30
CA VAL A 322 4.96 3.97 -18.59
C VAL A 322 4.11 5.24 -18.55
N LYS A 323 4.62 6.31 -17.93
CA LYS A 323 3.93 7.59 -17.68
C LYS A 323 3.69 8.39 -18.98
N ASN A 324 2.81 7.90 -19.85
CA ASN A 324 2.29 8.57 -21.04
C ASN A 324 0.81 8.17 -21.26
N GLY A 325 -0.06 8.56 -20.33
CA GLY A 325 -1.48 8.16 -20.30
C GLY A 325 -2.32 8.55 -21.54
N ALA A 326 -1.80 9.40 -22.44
CA ALA A 326 -2.46 9.70 -23.71
C ALA A 326 -2.29 8.60 -24.78
N GLU A 327 -1.23 7.77 -24.68
CA GLU A 327 -0.91 6.72 -25.66
C GLU A 327 -1.48 5.34 -25.26
N PHE A 328 -1.80 5.11 -23.98
CA PHE A 328 -2.12 3.78 -23.45
C PHE A 328 -3.39 3.80 -22.56
N PRO A 329 -4.53 3.28 -23.07
CA PRO A 329 -5.80 3.28 -22.34
C PRO A 329 -5.73 2.62 -20.97
N ASP A 330 -4.93 1.55 -20.81
CA ASP A 330 -4.89 0.79 -19.55
C ASP A 330 -3.95 1.39 -18.49
N TYR A 331 -3.29 2.53 -18.78
CA TYR A 331 -2.32 3.14 -17.86
C TYR A 331 -2.89 3.42 -16.47
N GLU A 332 -4.12 3.92 -16.43
CA GLU A 332 -4.78 4.33 -15.21
C GLU A 332 -5.06 3.14 -14.28
N LEU A 333 -5.31 1.95 -14.82
CA LEU A 333 -5.57 0.73 -14.04
C LEU A 333 -4.30 0.22 -13.32
N TRP A 334 -3.15 0.31 -13.99
CA TRP A 334 -1.85 -0.04 -13.41
C TRP A 334 -1.39 1.00 -12.39
N ALA A 335 -1.46 2.27 -12.75
CA ALA A 335 -1.05 3.37 -11.89
C ALA A 335 -1.87 3.45 -10.60
N LEU A 336 -3.19 3.19 -10.67
CA LEU A 336 -4.05 3.11 -9.49
C LEU A 336 -3.54 2.07 -8.47
N ARG A 337 -3.20 0.87 -8.92
CA ARG A 337 -2.71 -0.22 -8.05
C ARG A 337 -1.35 0.12 -7.46
N GLN A 338 -0.46 0.69 -8.25
CA GLN A 338 0.84 1.12 -7.78
C GLN A 338 0.75 2.23 -6.72
N ASP A 339 -0.09 3.24 -6.96
CA ASP A 339 -0.29 4.35 -6.01
C ASP A 339 -0.96 3.86 -4.72
N LEU A 340 -1.91 2.93 -4.83
CA LEU A 340 -2.50 2.24 -3.67
C LEU A 340 -1.44 1.45 -2.88
N ALA A 341 -0.63 0.63 -3.55
CA ALA A 341 0.41 -0.18 -2.90
C ALA A 341 1.42 0.72 -2.18
N ARG A 342 1.90 1.78 -2.83
CA ARG A 342 2.80 2.78 -2.21
C ARG A 342 2.15 3.47 -1.01
N HIS A 343 0.92 3.94 -1.18
CA HIS A 343 0.16 4.58 -0.11
C HIS A 343 0.04 3.65 1.11
N PHE A 344 -0.31 2.38 0.91
CA PHE A 344 -0.42 1.42 2.00
C PHE A 344 0.93 1.10 2.63
N THR A 345 2.01 0.95 1.84
CA THR A 345 3.37 0.82 2.38
C THR A 345 3.73 2.01 3.28
N PHE A 346 3.54 3.25 2.81
CA PHE A 346 3.78 4.45 3.63
C PHE A 346 2.94 4.49 4.90
N HIS A 347 1.64 4.19 4.78
CA HIS A 347 0.70 4.22 5.89
C HIS A 347 1.06 3.21 6.98
N LEU A 348 1.48 2.00 6.57
CA LEU A 348 1.86 0.89 7.45
C LEU A 348 3.23 1.13 8.09
N GLU A 349 4.25 1.49 7.30
CA GLU A 349 5.60 1.76 7.82
C GLU A 349 5.60 2.91 8.85
N ALA A 350 4.76 3.93 8.65
CA ALA A 350 4.62 5.00 9.63
C ALA A 350 3.96 4.57 10.97
N ARG A 351 3.32 3.40 11.01
CA ARG A 351 2.56 2.91 12.17
C ARG A 351 3.14 1.64 12.79
N LEU A 352 3.98 0.92 12.05
CA LEU A 352 4.63 -0.32 12.43
C LEU A 352 6.17 -0.14 12.38
N PRO A 353 6.76 0.66 13.29
CA PRO A 353 8.21 0.75 13.37
C PRO A 353 8.82 -0.62 13.67
N ASP A 354 10.02 -0.86 13.16
CA ASP A 354 10.73 -2.15 13.19
C ASP A 354 10.02 -3.30 12.46
N GLY A 355 9.01 -2.97 11.66
CA GLY A 355 8.25 -3.91 10.87
C GLY A 355 9.08 -4.65 9.82
N ASP A 356 8.58 -5.82 9.43
CA ASP A 356 9.14 -6.61 8.34
C ASP A 356 8.75 -6.00 6.98
N GLY A 357 9.72 -5.44 6.26
CA GLY A 357 9.47 -4.75 5.00
C GLY A 357 8.82 -5.62 3.93
N ALA A 358 9.19 -6.91 3.87
CA ALA A 358 8.62 -7.86 2.93
C ALA A 358 7.16 -8.18 3.27
N GLY A 359 6.85 -8.42 4.56
CA GLY A 359 5.48 -8.60 5.04
C GLY A 359 4.59 -7.37 4.81
N ILE A 360 5.11 -6.16 5.08
CA ILE A 360 4.40 -4.91 4.80
C ILE A 360 4.13 -4.77 3.30
N GLY A 361 5.13 -5.00 2.45
CA GLY A 361 4.98 -4.95 0.99
C GLY A 361 3.97 -5.97 0.47
N CYS A 362 4.01 -7.20 1.01
CA CYS A 362 3.09 -8.28 0.67
C CYS A 362 1.64 -7.88 0.97
N PHE A 363 1.39 -7.38 2.17
CA PHE A 363 0.07 -6.89 2.57
C PHE A 363 -0.38 -5.69 1.72
N ALA A 364 0.51 -4.74 1.47
CA ALA A 364 0.20 -3.56 0.69
C ALA A 364 -0.27 -3.90 -0.73
N TRP A 365 0.38 -4.83 -1.42
CA TRP A 365 -0.05 -5.29 -2.75
C TRP A 365 -1.36 -6.07 -2.72
N TRP A 366 -1.52 -6.98 -1.75
CA TRP A 366 -2.78 -7.70 -1.58
C TRP A 366 -3.94 -6.74 -1.36
N PHE A 367 -3.78 -5.79 -0.43
CA PHE A 367 -4.84 -4.84 -0.07
C PHE A 367 -5.08 -3.81 -1.18
N ALA A 368 -4.04 -3.39 -1.90
CA ALA A 368 -4.18 -2.56 -3.10
C ALA A 368 -5.08 -3.22 -4.15
N GLU A 369 -4.94 -4.53 -4.37
CA GLU A 369 -5.83 -5.25 -5.28
C GLU A 369 -7.27 -5.31 -4.75
N GLN A 370 -7.46 -5.55 -3.45
CA GLN A 370 -8.81 -5.57 -2.85
C GLN A 370 -9.52 -4.22 -3.02
N VAL A 371 -8.81 -3.11 -2.83
CA VAL A 371 -9.35 -1.76 -2.96
C VAL A 371 -9.56 -1.38 -4.42
N ALA A 372 -8.63 -1.72 -5.32
CA ALA A 372 -8.79 -1.46 -6.75
C ALA A 372 -10.01 -2.19 -7.33
N ALA A 373 -10.30 -3.40 -6.86
CA ALA A 373 -11.46 -4.20 -7.25
C ALA A 373 -12.81 -3.64 -6.74
N LEU A 374 -12.82 -2.59 -5.91
CA LEU A 374 -14.05 -1.89 -5.53
C LEU A 374 -14.56 -0.96 -6.63
N PHE A 375 -13.66 -0.46 -7.48
CA PHE A 375 -13.99 0.55 -8.46
C PHE A 375 -14.50 -0.08 -9.75
N PRO A 376 -15.39 0.61 -10.50
CA PRO A 376 -15.81 0.15 -11.81
C PRO A 376 -14.62 -0.14 -12.72
N ALA A 377 -14.70 -1.22 -13.50
CA ALA A 377 -13.71 -1.54 -14.50
C ALA A 377 -13.65 -0.43 -15.57
N GLY A 378 -12.45 0.02 -15.90
CA GLY A 378 -12.23 1.02 -16.95
C GLY A 378 -11.26 2.13 -16.55
N SER A 379 -10.58 2.67 -17.56
CA SER A 379 -9.54 3.69 -17.38
C SER A 379 -10.05 4.99 -16.75
N ASP A 380 -11.21 5.49 -17.20
CA ASP A 380 -11.75 6.75 -16.70
C ASP A 380 -12.14 6.69 -15.23
N ALA A 381 -12.75 5.58 -14.80
CA ALA A 381 -13.07 5.34 -13.41
C ALA A 381 -11.77 5.23 -12.57
N ALA A 382 -10.80 4.45 -13.04
CA ALA A 382 -9.51 4.31 -12.37
C ALA A 382 -8.80 5.66 -12.20
N LYS A 383 -8.81 6.50 -13.24
CA LYS A 383 -8.27 7.86 -13.19
C LYS A 383 -8.99 8.73 -12.17
N PHE A 384 -10.33 8.72 -12.19
CA PHE A 384 -11.13 9.48 -11.25
C PHE A 384 -10.78 9.14 -9.80
N TYR A 385 -10.79 7.85 -9.43
CA TYR A 385 -10.49 7.45 -8.06
C TYR A 385 -9.02 7.67 -7.70
N ARG A 386 -8.09 7.42 -8.64
CA ARG A 386 -6.66 7.70 -8.44
C ARG A 386 -6.44 9.19 -8.12
N GLU A 387 -6.99 10.09 -8.92
CA GLU A 387 -6.77 11.54 -8.77
C GLU A 387 -7.51 12.13 -7.57
N ASN A 388 -8.73 11.69 -7.29
CA ASN A 388 -9.58 12.32 -6.28
C ASN A 388 -9.49 11.68 -4.89
N TRP A 389 -9.18 10.39 -4.79
CA TRP A 389 -9.13 9.66 -3.51
C TRP A 389 -7.72 9.22 -3.16
N ILE A 390 -7.03 8.55 -4.09
CA ILE A 390 -5.78 7.86 -3.77
C ILE A 390 -4.61 8.83 -3.71
N LYS A 391 -4.45 9.72 -4.69
CA LYS A 391 -3.33 10.66 -4.73
C LYS A 391 -3.30 11.58 -3.51
N PRO A 392 -4.40 12.23 -3.08
CA PRO A 392 -4.39 13.03 -1.84
C PRO A 392 -4.04 12.21 -0.59
N ALA A 393 -4.48 10.96 -0.53
CA ALA A 393 -4.15 10.05 0.57
C ALA A 393 -2.69 9.59 0.53
N SER A 394 -2.15 9.31 -0.66
CA SER A 394 -0.77 8.91 -0.90
C SER A 394 0.20 10.04 -0.55
N ASP A 395 -0.08 11.27 -1.01
CA ASP A 395 0.70 12.47 -0.67
C ASP A 395 0.74 12.68 0.84
N ARG A 396 -0.41 12.51 1.51
CA ARG A 396 -0.53 12.56 2.97
C ARG A 396 0.29 11.48 3.65
N SER A 397 0.16 10.22 3.22
CA SER A 397 0.87 9.08 3.81
C SER A 397 2.37 9.19 3.60
N SER A 398 2.82 9.65 2.44
CA SER A 398 4.23 9.89 2.14
C SER A 398 4.82 10.94 3.08
N LEU A 399 4.13 12.06 3.32
CA LEU A 399 4.59 13.07 4.27
C LEU A 399 4.67 12.53 5.71
N ILE A 400 3.65 11.75 6.14
CA ILE A 400 3.65 11.12 7.46
C ILE A 400 4.79 10.11 7.56
N TRP A 401 5.02 9.30 6.53
CA TRP A 401 6.08 8.30 6.45
C TRP A 401 7.47 8.94 6.51
N LEU A 402 7.71 10.00 5.75
CA LEU A 402 8.96 10.75 5.78
C LEU A 402 9.19 11.37 7.17
N THR A 403 8.15 11.90 7.80
CA THR A 403 8.21 12.46 9.16
C THR A 403 8.46 11.37 10.21
N ALA A 404 7.86 10.20 10.02
CA ALA A 404 8.03 9.05 10.89
C ALA A 404 9.49 8.56 10.83
N SER A 405 10.04 8.45 9.62
CA SER A 405 11.37 7.91 9.37
C SER A 405 11.58 6.60 10.14
N SER A 406 10.60 5.71 10.02
CA SER A 406 10.57 4.46 10.77
C SER A 406 11.72 3.56 10.34
N PRO A 407 12.46 2.94 11.28
CA PRO A 407 13.35 1.84 10.93
C PRO A 407 12.50 0.66 10.44
N ILE A 408 12.71 0.22 9.21
CA ILE A 408 11.97 -0.89 8.60
C ILE A 408 12.99 -1.84 7.99
N GLN A 409 12.78 -3.14 8.16
CA GLN A 409 13.71 -4.13 7.63
C GLN A 409 13.83 -4.01 6.10
N HIS A 410 15.07 -4.12 5.61
CA HIS A 410 15.37 -4.24 4.19
C HIS A 410 14.58 -5.40 3.56
N SER A 411 14.08 -5.17 2.35
CA SER A 411 13.30 -6.13 1.58
C SER A 411 13.34 -5.73 0.10
N PHE A 412 13.43 -6.74 -0.76
CA PHE A 412 13.34 -6.54 -2.20
C PHE A 412 11.93 -6.11 -2.62
N LEU A 413 10.87 -6.69 -2.05
CA LEU A 413 9.50 -6.28 -2.34
C LEU A 413 9.22 -4.83 -1.91
N ARG A 414 9.78 -4.42 -0.77
CA ARG A 414 9.72 -3.02 -0.31
C ARG A 414 10.37 -2.08 -1.33
N TYR A 415 11.57 -2.41 -1.81
CA TYR A 415 12.25 -1.69 -2.90
C TYR A 415 11.37 -1.54 -4.12
N VAL A 416 10.87 -2.67 -4.64
CA VAL A 416 10.09 -2.72 -5.87
C VAL A 416 8.84 -1.87 -5.75
N THR A 417 8.17 -1.91 -4.60
CA THR A 417 6.94 -1.13 -4.35
C THR A 417 7.21 0.37 -4.34
N LEU A 418 8.27 0.81 -3.63
CA LEU A 418 8.55 2.22 -3.41
C LEU A 418 9.35 2.89 -4.53
N SER A 419 10.13 2.13 -5.31
CA SER A 419 11.15 2.68 -6.21
C SER A 419 10.93 2.35 -7.68
N VAL A 420 10.43 1.15 -7.99
CA VAL A 420 10.27 0.71 -9.37
C VAL A 420 9.00 1.31 -9.96
N LEU A 421 9.11 1.92 -11.14
CA LEU A 421 7.98 2.57 -11.83
C LEU A 421 6.97 1.57 -12.36
N SER A 422 7.40 0.37 -12.74
CA SER A 422 6.47 -0.71 -13.06
C SER A 422 7.03 -2.07 -12.65
N PRO A 423 6.65 -2.55 -11.47
CA PRO A 423 7.02 -3.88 -11.02
C PRO A 423 6.62 -4.97 -12.01
N TRP A 424 5.41 -4.89 -12.54
CA TRP A 424 4.82 -5.89 -13.43
C TRP A 424 5.43 -5.87 -14.84
N ALA A 425 5.74 -4.69 -15.38
CA ALA A 425 6.42 -4.60 -16.67
C ALA A 425 7.86 -5.12 -16.57
N VAL A 426 8.61 -4.70 -15.55
CA VAL A 426 9.99 -5.18 -15.33
C VAL A 426 9.99 -6.68 -15.11
N ALA A 427 9.07 -7.21 -14.30
CA ALA A 427 8.91 -8.65 -14.09
C ALA A 427 8.69 -9.39 -15.41
N LEU A 428 7.73 -8.95 -16.24
CA LEU A 428 7.43 -9.62 -17.50
C LEU A 428 8.62 -9.57 -18.46
N LEU A 429 9.28 -8.42 -18.57
CA LEU A 429 10.49 -8.26 -19.36
C LEU A 429 11.60 -9.21 -18.90
N THR A 430 11.78 -9.38 -17.59
CA THR A 430 12.76 -10.34 -17.06
C THR A 430 12.39 -11.78 -17.40
N LEU A 431 11.12 -12.16 -17.29
CA LEU A 431 10.65 -13.53 -17.61
C LEU A 431 10.82 -13.88 -19.10
N MET A 432 10.83 -12.88 -19.99
CA MET A 432 11.06 -13.10 -21.43
C MET A 432 12.48 -13.55 -21.77
N GLY A 433 13.47 -13.33 -20.89
CA GLY A 433 14.89 -13.49 -21.23
C GLY A 433 15.24 -14.88 -21.74
N GLU A 434 14.78 -15.94 -21.07
CA GLU A 434 15.08 -17.32 -21.45
C GLU A 434 14.50 -17.69 -22.82
N HIS A 435 13.27 -17.23 -23.10
CA HIS A 435 12.47 -17.68 -24.24
C HIS A 435 12.29 -16.63 -25.35
N LEU A 436 12.96 -15.48 -25.29
CA LEU A 436 12.70 -14.37 -26.21
C LEU A 436 12.81 -14.78 -27.69
N ASP A 437 13.79 -15.61 -28.05
CA ASP A 437 13.97 -16.06 -29.44
C ASP A 437 12.82 -16.95 -29.93
N GLU A 438 12.21 -17.76 -29.05
CA GLU A 438 11.03 -18.58 -29.35
C GLU A 438 9.78 -17.72 -29.59
N LEU A 439 9.79 -16.46 -29.14
CA LEU A 439 8.71 -15.48 -29.36
C LEU A 439 8.87 -14.72 -30.69
N ALA A 440 9.83 -15.12 -31.54
CA ALA A 440 10.10 -14.58 -32.86
C ALA A 440 10.05 -13.03 -32.93
N PRO A 441 10.88 -12.32 -32.12
CA PRO A 441 10.88 -10.85 -32.04
C PRO A 441 11.19 -10.18 -33.38
N GLY A 442 12.08 -10.78 -34.19
CA GLY A 442 12.43 -10.29 -35.52
C GLY A 442 11.31 -10.43 -36.57
N GLU A 443 10.30 -11.26 -36.32
CA GLU A 443 9.13 -11.42 -37.21
C GLU A 443 7.99 -10.46 -36.88
N GLN A 444 8.12 -9.67 -35.81
CA GLN A 444 7.09 -8.70 -35.43
C GLN A 444 7.12 -7.47 -36.33
N ALA A 445 5.97 -6.81 -36.46
CA ALA A 445 5.86 -5.55 -37.19
C ALA A 445 6.77 -4.47 -36.58
N GLU A 446 7.27 -3.56 -37.43
CA GLU A 446 8.20 -2.49 -37.00
C GLU A 446 7.62 -1.63 -35.86
N ASP A 447 6.31 -1.35 -35.90
CA ASP A 447 5.66 -0.56 -34.86
C ASP A 447 5.64 -1.28 -33.50
N VAL A 448 5.48 -2.61 -33.49
CA VAL A 448 5.56 -3.46 -32.29
C VAL A 448 6.98 -3.43 -31.74
N GLN A 449 7.98 -3.57 -32.62
CA GLN A 449 9.39 -3.53 -32.22
C GLN A 449 9.78 -2.17 -31.62
N VAL A 450 9.37 -1.06 -32.24
CA VAL A 450 9.65 0.30 -31.74
C VAL A 450 8.98 0.52 -30.38
N LYS A 451 7.71 0.12 -30.22
CA LYS A 451 6.99 0.22 -28.94
C LYS A 451 7.67 -0.62 -27.85
N PHE A 452 8.05 -1.86 -28.17
CA PHE A 452 8.75 -2.73 -27.23
C PHE A 452 10.09 -2.13 -26.82
N ASN A 453 10.90 -1.64 -27.77
CA ASN A 453 12.19 -1.02 -27.49
C ASN A 453 12.05 0.21 -26.57
N LYS A 454 11.06 1.09 -26.85
CA LYS A 454 10.75 2.25 -26.00
C LYS A 454 10.37 1.82 -24.57
N ALA A 455 9.52 0.81 -24.44
CA ALA A 455 9.10 0.27 -23.15
C ALA A 455 10.28 -0.36 -22.39
N LEU A 456 11.10 -1.15 -23.07
CA LEU A 456 12.26 -1.82 -22.52
C LEU A 456 13.24 -0.80 -21.94
N LEU A 457 13.63 0.21 -22.71
CA LEU A 457 14.54 1.28 -22.25
C LEU A 457 13.98 2.02 -21.03
N SER A 458 12.70 2.39 -21.05
CA SER A 458 12.07 3.10 -19.93
C SER A 458 12.04 2.26 -18.64
N ASN A 459 11.73 0.96 -18.75
CA ASN A 459 11.61 0.08 -17.59
C ASN A 459 12.99 -0.31 -17.03
N ILE A 460 13.98 -0.60 -17.89
CA ILE A 460 15.36 -0.88 -17.48
C ILE A 460 15.94 0.26 -16.67
N PHE A 461 15.80 1.50 -17.16
CA PHE A 461 16.37 2.66 -16.48
C PHE A 461 15.82 2.82 -15.06
N SER A 462 14.53 2.52 -14.85
CA SER A 462 13.88 2.56 -13.54
C SER A 462 14.28 1.44 -12.58
N ALA A 463 14.95 0.40 -13.08
CA ALA A 463 15.32 -0.79 -12.33
C ALA A 463 16.84 -0.92 -12.13
N LEU A 464 17.63 0.13 -12.42
CA LEU A 464 19.08 0.10 -12.27
C LEU A 464 19.53 0.02 -10.78
N PRO A 465 20.61 -0.72 -10.48
CA PRO A 465 21.13 -1.82 -11.28
C PRO A 465 20.13 -2.99 -11.27
N PHE A 466 19.94 -3.61 -12.43
CA PHE A 466 19.13 -4.81 -12.57
C PHE A 466 20.01 -6.07 -12.52
N PRO A 467 19.49 -7.22 -12.08
CA PRO A 467 20.27 -8.46 -12.03
C PRO A 467 20.77 -8.89 -13.41
N ILE A 468 22.07 -9.20 -13.49
CA ILE A 468 22.73 -9.73 -14.69
C ILE A 468 22.70 -11.26 -14.71
N LYS A 469 22.53 -11.86 -13.52
CA LYS A 469 22.42 -13.30 -13.34
C LYS A 469 21.27 -13.58 -12.41
N THR A 470 20.49 -14.60 -12.74
CA THR A 470 19.46 -15.12 -11.86
C THR A 470 20.12 -15.75 -10.63
N PRO A 471 19.71 -15.38 -9.40
CA PRO A 471 20.19 -16.04 -8.19
C PRO A 471 19.72 -17.50 -8.17
N SER A 472 20.26 -18.32 -7.27
CA SER A 472 19.91 -19.75 -7.21
C SER A 472 18.47 -20.02 -6.78
N ASP A 473 17.89 -19.12 -5.98
CA ASP A 473 16.56 -19.27 -5.40
C ASP A 473 15.84 -17.90 -5.34
N PRO A 474 15.45 -17.33 -6.50
CA PRO A 474 14.75 -16.05 -6.55
C PRO A 474 13.33 -16.16 -5.97
N THR A 475 12.92 -15.18 -5.18
CA THR A 475 11.52 -15.08 -4.72
C THR A 475 10.64 -14.43 -5.80
N PHE A 476 11.12 -13.34 -6.38
CA PHE A 476 10.38 -12.53 -7.36
C PHE A 476 10.97 -12.63 -8.77
N ALA A 477 10.13 -12.44 -9.78
CA ALA A 477 10.56 -12.44 -11.18
C ALA A 477 11.60 -11.35 -11.47
N LEU A 478 11.53 -10.20 -10.79
CA LEU A 478 12.47 -9.10 -10.99
C LEU A 478 13.89 -9.40 -10.47
N GLU A 479 14.07 -10.43 -9.66
CA GLU A 479 15.40 -10.89 -9.22
C GLU A 479 16.12 -11.70 -10.29
N CYS A 480 15.40 -12.20 -11.29
CA CYS A 480 15.97 -12.94 -12.40
C CYS A 480 16.74 -12.00 -13.37
N SER A 481 17.53 -12.60 -14.28
CA SER A 481 18.34 -11.85 -15.25
C SER A 481 17.48 -11.05 -16.24
N LEU A 482 17.44 -9.72 -16.09
CA LEU A 482 16.91 -8.83 -17.14
C LEU A 482 17.91 -8.65 -18.28
N ALA A 483 19.21 -8.88 -18.01
CA ALA A 483 20.26 -8.76 -19.00
C ALA A 483 20.06 -9.70 -20.20
N ASP A 484 19.48 -10.88 -19.98
CA ASP A 484 19.23 -11.86 -21.05
C ASP A 484 18.24 -11.30 -22.08
N THR A 485 17.15 -10.68 -21.62
CA THR A 485 16.18 -9.99 -22.49
C THR A 485 16.85 -8.85 -23.25
N VAL A 486 17.68 -8.05 -22.58
CA VAL A 486 18.38 -6.92 -23.20
C VAL A 486 19.32 -7.38 -24.31
N LEU A 487 20.17 -8.36 -24.01
CA LEU A 487 21.18 -8.88 -24.95
C LEU A 487 20.52 -9.52 -26.17
N LYS A 488 19.50 -10.36 -25.96
CA LYS A 488 18.78 -11.00 -27.07
C LYS A 488 18.00 -9.98 -27.89
N TRP A 489 17.33 -9.03 -27.24
CA TRP A 489 16.58 -7.98 -27.94
C TRP A 489 17.49 -7.10 -28.80
N ALA A 490 18.69 -6.76 -28.30
CA ALA A 490 19.64 -5.91 -29.01
C ALA A 490 19.98 -6.45 -30.41
N VAL A 491 20.05 -7.77 -30.60
CA VAL A 491 20.34 -8.40 -31.92
C VAL A 491 19.35 -7.96 -33.00
N TYR A 492 18.11 -7.62 -32.63
CA TYR A 492 17.05 -7.22 -33.56
C TYR A 492 16.95 -5.69 -33.74
N GLN A 493 17.86 -4.92 -33.15
CA GLN A 493 17.81 -3.46 -33.15
C GLN A 493 18.83 -2.81 -34.09
N THR A 494 18.62 -1.53 -34.39
CA THR A 494 19.61 -0.70 -35.09
C THR A 494 20.89 -0.55 -34.26
N GLU A 495 22.03 -0.30 -34.91
CA GLU A 495 23.33 -0.10 -34.24
C GLU A 495 23.25 0.94 -33.10
N ARG A 496 22.56 2.07 -33.34
CA ARG A 496 22.33 3.10 -32.31
C ARG A 496 21.58 2.56 -31.08
N HIS A 497 20.53 1.78 -31.28
CA HIS A 497 19.75 1.20 -30.16
C HIS A 497 20.54 0.08 -29.47
N GLN A 498 21.37 -0.68 -30.20
CA GLN A 498 22.29 -1.65 -29.62
C GLN A 498 23.29 -0.98 -28.68
N GLU A 499 23.91 0.12 -29.12
CA GLU A 499 24.82 0.92 -28.29
C GLU A 499 24.15 1.41 -27.00
N GLN A 500 22.91 1.91 -27.10
CA GLN A 500 22.14 2.37 -25.93
C GLN A 500 21.84 1.24 -24.94
N LEU A 501 21.44 0.06 -25.42
CA LEU A 501 21.18 -1.11 -24.58
C LEU A 501 22.48 -1.62 -23.93
N GLN A 502 23.59 -1.60 -24.68
CA GLN A 502 24.90 -1.99 -24.17
C GLN A 502 25.41 -1.01 -23.11
N GLU A 503 25.20 0.29 -23.28
CA GLU A 503 25.51 1.31 -22.30
C GLU A 503 24.75 1.07 -20.98
N LEU A 504 23.44 0.79 -21.05
CA LEU A 504 22.63 0.45 -19.87
C LEU A 504 23.11 -0.83 -19.16
N LEU A 505 23.53 -1.85 -19.92
CA LEU A 505 24.15 -3.06 -19.34
C LEU A 505 25.46 -2.73 -18.62
N THR A 506 26.31 -1.89 -19.22
CA THR A 506 27.55 -1.44 -18.60
C THR A 506 27.29 -0.63 -17.35
N MET A 507 26.33 0.30 -17.37
CA MET A 507 25.89 1.04 -16.17
C MET A 507 25.42 0.09 -15.07
N SER A 508 24.58 -0.90 -15.41
CA SER A 508 24.08 -1.89 -14.44
C SER A 508 25.22 -2.72 -13.83
N GLN A 509 26.22 -3.12 -14.63
CA GLN A 509 27.41 -3.82 -14.16
C GLN A 509 28.25 -2.94 -13.21
N THR A 510 28.50 -1.69 -13.58
CA THR A 510 29.27 -0.76 -12.76
C THR A 510 28.55 -0.48 -11.43
N PHE A 511 27.28 -0.07 -11.49
CA PHE A 511 26.51 0.30 -10.30
C PHE A 511 26.07 -0.92 -9.46
N GLY A 512 26.09 -2.12 -10.05
CA GLY A 512 25.83 -3.37 -9.35
C GLY A 512 26.90 -3.72 -8.30
N THR A 513 28.08 -3.10 -8.36
CA THR A 513 29.14 -3.26 -7.36
C THR A 513 29.21 -2.06 -6.42
N ASN A 514 29.58 -2.28 -5.15
CA ASN A 514 29.70 -1.19 -4.18
C ASN A 514 30.79 -0.20 -4.59
N ASP A 515 31.94 -0.70 -5.04
CA ASP A 515 33.06 0.15 -5.49
C ASP A 515 32.66 0.99 -6.72
N GLY A 516 32.05 0.35 -7.73
CA GLY A 516 31.61 1.05 -8.93
C GLY A 516 30.51 2.09 -8.66
N LEU A 517 29.57 1.80 -7.75
CA LEU A 517 28.58 2.78 -7.31
C LEU A 517 29.24 3.95 -6.55
N CYS A 518 30.18 3.68 -5.63
CA CYS A 518 30.88 4.73 -4.89
C CYS A 518 31.70 5.63 -5.83
N ASP A 519 32.38 5.05 -6.82
CA ASP A 519 33.15 5.80 -7.82
C ASP A 519 32.25 6.66 -8.71
N ALA A 520 31.08 6.15 -9.10
CA ALA A 520 30.10 6.93 -9.83
C ALA A 520 29.53 8.07 -8.97
N LEU A 521 29.29 7.82 -7.68
CA LEU A 521 28.83 8.83 -6.74
C LEU A 521 29.87 9.93 -6.55
N ARG A 522 31.16 9.62 -6.46
CA ARG A 522 32.25 10.62 -6.38
C ARG A 522 32.24 11.58 -7.57
N LYS A 523 31.95 11.07 -8.76
CA LYS A 523 31.92 11.84 -10.03
C LYS A 523 30.54 12.43 -10.35
N LEU A 524 29.59 12.39 -9.42
CA LEU A 524 28.20 12.74 -9.70
C LEU A 524 28.04 14.18 -10.20
N GLY A 525 28.74 15.14 -9.58
CA GLY A 525 28.65 16.56 -9.92
C GLY A 525 29.21 16.92 -11.31
N GLU A 526 30.06 16.05 -11.88
CA GLU A 526 30.68 16.22 -13.20
C GLU A 526 29.93 15.47 -14.30
N SER A 527 29.08 14.51 -13.92
CA SER A 527 28.30 13.68 -14.83
C SER A 527 27.13 14.46 -15.45
N ASP A 528 26.66 14.01 -16.62
CA ASP A 528 25.42 14.52 -17.20
C ASP A 528 24.19 14.14 -16.35
N LEU A 529 23.06 14.81 -16.61
CA LEU A 529 21.83 14.61 -15.83
C LEU A 529 21.29 13.18 -15.90
N SER A 530 21.40 12.50 -17.05
CA SER A 530 20.93 11.12 -17.20
C SER A 530 21.73 10.16 -16.32
N VAL A 531 23.06 10.29 -16.30
CA VAL A 531 23.95 9.52 -15.44
C VAL A 531 23.70 9.87 -13.97
N GLN A 532 23.48 11.16 -13.66
CA GLN A 532 23.17 11.57 -12.28
C GLN A 532 21.91 10.87 -11.75
N ILE A 533 20.85 10.84 -12.55
CA ILE A 533 19.61 10.14 -12.20
C ILE A 533 19.86 8.63 -12.09
N ALA A 534 20.60 8.03 -13.03
CA ALA A 534 20.92 6.61 -13.00
C ALA A 534 21.68 6.19 -11.73
N VAL A 535 22.64 6.99 -11.28
CA VAL A 535 23.37 6.78 -10.02
C VAL A 535 22.45 6.91 -8.81
N CYS A 536 21.50 7.86 -8.81
CA CYS A 536 20.54 8.01 -7.72
C CYS A 536 19.56 6.82 -7.63
N VAL A 537 19.06 6.35 -8.78
CA VAL A 537 18.23 5.14 -8.86
C VAL A 537 19.01 3.94 -8.35
N ALA A 538 20.26 3.78 -8.80
CA ALA A 538 21.12 2.69 -8.36
C ALA A 538 21.44 2.72 -6.86
N LEU A 539 21.74 3.91 -6.33
CA LEU A 539 21.93 4.11 -4.90
C LEU A 539 20.70 3.65 -4.14
N LYS A 540 19.51 4.14 -4.51
CA LYS A 540 18.25 3.77 -3.88
C LYS A 540 18.03 2.27 -3.88
N THR A 541 18.19 1.60 -5.03
CA THR A 541 18.11 0.13 -5.15
C THR A 541 19.05 -0.57 -4.18
N LYS A 542 20.31 -0.14 -4.11
CA LYS A 542 21.31 -0.71 -3.19
C LYS A 542 20.95 -0.51 -1.72
N MET A 543 20.35 0.61 -1.33
CA MET A 543 19.96 0.83 0.08
C MET A 543 18.97 -0.21 0.58
N TYR A 544 18.05 -0.65 -0.29
CA TYR A 544 17.07 -1.64 0.08
C TYR A 544 17.56 -3.08 0.00
N THR A 545 18.60 -3.35 -0.80
CA THR A 545 18.99 -4.72 -1.18
C THR A 545 20.36 -5.13 -0.65
N ASP A 546 21.23 -4.19 -0.26
CA ASP A 546 22.59 -4.47 0.16
C ASP A 546 23.00 -3.59 1.35
N ARG A 547 23.19 -4.20 2.52
CA ARG A 547 23.60 -3.47 3.74
C ARG A 547 25.07 -3.06 3.75
N THR A 548 25.90 -3.65 2.90
CA THR A 548 27.36 -3.48 2.96
C THR A 548 27.84 -2.19 2.31
N VAL A 549 26.98 -1.55 1.52
CA VAL A 549 27.30 -0.34 0.75
C VAL A 549 27.46 0.91 1.62
N ALA A 550 26.87 0.93 2.83
CA ALA A 550 26.77 2.14 3.65
C ALA A 550 28.13 2.77 3.99
N GLU A 551 29.14 1.97 4.34
CA GLU A 551 30.46 2.52 4.71
C GLU A 551 31.15 3.21 3.53
N GLY A 552 31.10 2.63 2.33
CA GLY A 552 31.65 3.26 1.13
C GLY A 552 30.94 4.56 0.79
N ILE A 553 29.60 4.60 0.90
CA ILE A 553 28.83 5.83 0.69
C ILE A 553 29.19 6.89 1.74
N TRP A 554 29.38 6.48 3.00
CA TRP A 554 29.78 7.41 4.06
C TRP A 554 31.09 8.11 3.72
N GLU A 555 32.09 7.36 3.27
CA GLU A 555 33.39 7.92 2.87
C GLU A 555 33.21 9.03 1.84
N VAL A 556 32.44 8.76 0.77
CA VAL A 556 32.16 9.74 -0.29
C VAL A 556 31.45 10.99 0.25
N ILE A 557 30.34 10.83 0.97
CA ILE A 557 29.55 12.00 1.40
C ILE A 557 30.21 12.79 2.53
N SER A 558 31.18 12.18 3.22
CA SER A 558 31.97 12.83 4.26
C SER A 558 33.06 13.76 3.72
N GLU A 559 33.33 13.74 2.40
CA GLU A 559 34.25 14.65 1.73
C GLU A 559 33.63 16.06 1.57
N PRO A 560 34.27 17.13 2.08
CA PRO A 560 33.75 18.50 1.96
C PRO A 560 33.55 18.96 0.52
N GLU A 561 34.53 18.68 -0.36
CA GLU A 561 34.48 19.05 -1.77
C GLU A 561 33.31 18.38 -2.49
N TRP A 562 33.08 17.09 -2.20
CA TRP A 562 31.94 16.36 -2.75
C TRP A 562 30.61 17.02 -2.36
N ARG A 563 30.45 17.42 -1.09
CA ARG A 563 29.21 18.05 -0.62
C ARG A 563 28.92 19.37 -1.33
N GLU A 564 29.94 20.20 -1.53
CA GLU A 564 29.79 21.48 -2.22
C GLU A 564 29.49 21.27 -3.71
N ASN A 565 30.23 20.37 -4.37
CA ASN A 565 30.07 20.08 -5.80
C ASN A 565 28.77 19.34 -6.12
N VAL A 566 28.31 18.45 -5.24
CA VAL A 566 27.12 17.64 -5.48
C VAL A 566 25.90 18.27 -4.84
N LEU A 567 25.79 18.23 -3.51
CA LEU A 567 24.60 18.73 -2.81
C LEU A 567 24.38 20.24 -3.04
N GLY A 568 25.45 21.00 -3.24
CA GLY A 568 25.38 22.44 -3.54
C GLY A 568 25.09 22.77 -5.01
N SER A 569 25.30 21.87 -5.97
CA SER A 569 25.27 22.26 -7.40
C SER A 569 24.38 21.41 -8.32
N VAL A 570 24.06 20.16 -7.98
CA VAL A 570 23.19 19.31 -8.83
C VAL A 570 21.76 19.86 -8.93
N SER A 571 21.00 19.40 -9.93
CA SER A 571 19.59 19.83 -10.08
C SER A 571 18.75 19.46 -8.85
N PRO A 572 17.67 20.22 -8.54
CA PRO A 572 16.74 19.89 -7.45
C PRO A 572 16.21 18.45 -7.50
N LEU A 573 15.91 17.95 -8.70
CA LEU A 573 15.45 16.57 -8.91
C LEU A 573 16.46 15.52 -8.42
N VAL A 574 17.74 15.71 -8.74
CA VAL A 574 18.82 14.80 -8.30
C VAL A 574 19.05 14.94 -6.81
N GLN A 575 18.99 16.17 -6.29
CA GLN A 575 19.12 16.46 -4.87
C GLN A 575 18.03 15.73 -4.05
N ASP A 576 16.77 15.81 -4.47
CA ASP A 576 15.64 15.15 -3.80
C ASP A 576 15.81 13.62 -3.74
N GLN A 577 16.33 12.99 -4.81
CA GLN A 577 16.56 11.54 -4.82
C GLN A 577 17.73 11.12 -3.92
N LEU A 578 18.79 11.93 -3.86
CA LEU A 578 19.90 11.71 -2.93
C LEU A 578 19.43 11.84 -1.48
N ILE A 579 18.60 12.85 -1.20
CA ILE A 579 18.03 13.11 0.12
C ILE A 579 17.25 11.89 0.64
N ASP A 580 16.36 11.36 -0.19
CA ASP A 580 15.56 10.18 0.15
C ASP A 580 16.45 8.97 0.48
N SER A 581 17.45 8.71 -0.37
CA SER A 581 18.39 7.59 -0.18
C SER A 581 19.26 7.74 1.07
N MET A 582 19.76 8.96 1.33
CA MET A 582 20.60 9.25 2.50
C MET A 582 19.81 9.20 3.81
N ASN A 583 18.54 9.58 3.82
CA ASN A 583 17.67 9.44 4.99
C ASN A 583 17.53 7.97 5.40
N MET A 584 17.34 7.07 4.44
CA MET A 584 17.30 5.63 4.73
C MET A 584 18.63 5.13 5.31
N LEU A 585 19.77 5.49 4.70
CA LEU A 585 21.08 5.13 5.24
C LEU A 585 21.28 5.63 6.67
N LEU A 586 20.84 6.85 6.95
CA LEU A 586 20.93 7.44 8.27
C LEU A 586 20.15 6.62 9.30
N ILE A 587 18.92 6.21 8.98
CA ILE A 587 18.06 5.41 9.86
C ILE A 587 18.71 4.04 10.12
N ASP A 588 19.20 3.38 9.07
CA ASP A 588 19.68 2.00 9.15
C ASP A 588 21.05 1.86 9.83
N ASN A 589 21.92 2.87 9.71
CA ASN A 589 23.31 2.78 10.17
C ASN A 589 23.58 3.50 11.50
N GLY A 590 22.73 4.46 11.89
CA GLY A 590 22.84 5.14 13.17
C GLY A 590 24.20 5.85 13.38
N GLY A 591 24.62 5.99 14.64
CA GLY A 591 25.97 6.43 15.02
C GLY A 591 26.41 7.74 14.35
N LYS A 592 27.50 7.67 13.57
CA LYS A 592 28.08 8.82 12.86
C LYS A 592 27.11 9.48 11.87
N TRP A 593 26.20 8.71 11.29
CA TRP A 593 25.19 9.24 10.38
C TRP A 593 24.25 10.21 11.09
N LEU A 594 23.72 9.81 12.25
CA LEU A 594 22.80 10.62 13.06
C LEU A 594 23.47 11.90 13.56
N SER A 595 24.76 11.84 13.90
CA SER A 595 25.47 12.98 14.49
C SER A 595 26.05 13.96 13.48
N HIS A 596 26.48 13.51 12.30
CA HIS A 596 27.21 14.38 11.35
C HIS A 596 26.38 14.79 10.13
N LEU A 597 25.53 13.92 9.56
CA LEU A 597 24.80 14.24 8.33
C LEU A 597 23.92 15.50 8.46
N PRO A 598 23.10 15.68 9.52
CA PRO A 598 22.35 16.92 9.71
C PRO A 598 23.27 18.15 9.77
N HIS A 599 24.46 18.02 10.39
CA HIS A 599 25.40 19.13 10.52
C HIS A 599 26.10 19.49 9.19
N TYR A 600 26.36 18.51 8.32
CA TYR A 600 26.85 18.75 6.97
C TYR A 600 25.85 19.53 6.12
N ILE A 601 24.56 19.17 6.21
CA ILE A 601 23.48 19.86 5.48
C ILE A 601 23.31 21.30 6.02
N ALA A 602 23.38 21.48 7.34
CA ALA A 602 23.32 22.81 7.95
C ALA A 602 24.50 23.70 7.49
N GLU A 603 25.70 23.15 7.34
CA GLU A 603 26.84 23.92 6.80
C GLU A 603 26.58 24.40 5.37
N LEU A 604 26.03 23.54 4.51
CA LEU A 604 25.64 23.93 3.14
C LEU A 604 24.56 25.00 3.14
N CYS A 605 23.54 24.88 4.02
CA CYS A 605 22.50 25.91 4.17
C CYS A 605 23.06 27.30 4.51
N GLU A 606 24.14 27.39 5.28
CA GLU A 606 24.78 28.66 5.65
C GLU A 606 25.54 29.31 4.48
N LYS A 607 26.05 28.49 3.56
CA LYS A 607 26.80 28.91 2.37
C LYS A 607 25.90 29.20 1.17
N GLU A 608 24.68 28.65 1.16
CA GLU A 608 23.77 28.74 0.02
C GLU A 608 23.12 30.11 -0.13
N GLU A 609 23.34 30.73 -1.28
CA GLU A 609 22.76 32.04 -1.60
C GLU A 609 21.45 31.91 -2.40
N ASP A 610 21.31 30.86 -3.22
CA ASP A 610 20.08 30.58 -3.95
C ASP A 610 18.93 30.25 -2.99
N GLU A 611 17.83 30.98 -3.10
CA GLU A 611 16.73 30.89 -2.13
C GLU A 611 15.98 29.55 -2.23
N GLU A 612 15.77 29.04 -3.44
CA GLU A 612 15.05 27.80 -3.67
C GLU A 612 15.87 26.60 -3.17
N ARG A 613 17.14 26.53 -3.54
CA ARG A 613 18.07 25.49 -3.07
C ARG A 613 18.26 25.55 -1.56
N ARG A 614 18.39 26.74 -0.97
CA ARG A 614 18.47 26.89 0.50
C ARG A 614 17.20 26.39 1.19
N ARG A 615 16.02 26.61 0.60
CA ARG A 615 14.75 26.07 1.10
C ARG A 615 14.73 24.53 1.06
N ILE A 616 15.15 23.91 -0.05
CA ILE A 616 15.25 22.44 -0.19
C ILE A 616 16.21 21.85 0.84
N LEU A 617 17.43 22.41 0.95
CA LEU A 617 18.42 21.98 1.94
C LEU A 617 17.92 22.14 3.37
N PHE A 618 17.16 23.20 3.67
CA PHE A 618 16.58 23.40 4.99
C PHE A 618 15.48 22.37 5.32
N LEU A 619 14.63 22.01 4.35
CA LEU A 619 13.67 20.92 4.52
C LEU A 619 14.38 19.59 4.72
N TYR A 620 15.45 19.32 3.97
CA TYR A 620 16.26 18.14 4.15
C TYR A 620 16.88 18.07 5.55
N LEU A 621 17.39 19.19 6.06
CA LEU A 621 17.89 19.30 7.41
C LEU A 621 16.80 18.94 8.44
N ILE A 622 15.56 19.38 8.24
CA ILE A 622 14.44 19.02 9.11
C ILE A 622 14.19 17.51 9.08
N HIS A 623 14.16 16.89 7.90
CA HIS A 623 13.89 15.46 7.76
C HIS A 623 15.02 14.60 8.35
N THR A 624 16.29 14.92 8.10
CA THR A 624 17.42 14.22 8.73
C THR A 624 17.45 14.43 10.25
N SER A 625 17.02 15.59 10.72
CA SER A 625 16.86 15.87 12.16
C SER A 625 15.75 15.03 12.81
N LEU A 626 14.61 14.84 12.11
CA LEU A 626 13.53 13.97 12.55
C LEU A 626 13.91 12.49 12.54
N ALA A 627 14.59 12.05 11.49
CA ALA A 627 15.10 10.69 11.37
C ALA A 627 16.13 10.37 12.44
N SER A 628 16.98 11.35 12.79
CA SER A 628 18.02 11.20 13.83
C SER A 628 17.55 11.47 15.25
N ASP A 629 16.32 11.94 15.44
CA ASP A 629 15.82 12.49 16.71
C ASP A 629 16.77 13.55 17.32
N THR A 630 17.46 14.32 16.47
CA THR A 630 18.35 15.42 16.86
C THR A 630 17.82 16.76 16.39
N VAL A 631 18.17 17.84 17.09
CA VAL A 631 17.75 19.22 16.74
C VAL A 631 18.90 20.22 16.76
N SER A 632 20.13 19.74 16.98
CA SER A 632 21.33 20.58 17.13
C SER A 632 21.65 21.35 15.85
N ALA A 633 21.60 20.69 14.69
CA ALA A 633 21.88 21.29 13.40
C ALA A 633 20.80 22.33 13.00
N VAL A 634 19.53 22.04 13.26
CA VAL A 634 18.45 23.03 13.12
C VAL A 634 18.67 24.23 14.03
N ARG A 635 18.95 24.02 15.33
CA ARG A 635 19.21 25.10 16.28
C ARG A 635 20.42 25.95 15.89
N ARG A 636 21.44 25.37 15.26
CA ARG A 636 22.60 26.09 14.72
C ARG A 636 22.15 27.16 13.73
N LEU A 637 21.30 26.82 12.76
CA LEU A 637 20.80 27.78 11.77
C LEU A 637 19.92 28.86 12.41
N LEU A 638 19.04 28.49 13.33
CA LEU A 638 18.06 29.40 13.92
C LEU A 638 18.61 30.34 14.99
N ARG A 639 19.74 29.98 15.58
CA ARG A 639 20.49 30.84 16.51
C ARG A 639 21.73 31.47 15.86
N GLY A 640 21.99 31.13 14.60
CA GLY A 640 23.11 31.63 13.82
C GLY A 640 22.90 33.06 13.30
N ARG A 641 23.94 33.60 12.67
CA ARG A 641 23.94 34.96 12.11
C ARG A 641 22.89 35.14 11.00
N GLN A 642 22.63 34.08 10.24
CA GLN A 642 21.70 34.11 9.10
C GLN A 642 20.27 33.67 9.45
N LYS A 643 19.88 33.64 10.74
CA LYS A 643 18.56 33.13 11.18
C LYS A 643 17.37 33.70 10.39
N ALA A 644 17.45 34.97 9.99
CA ALA A 644 16.38 35.66 9.25
C ALA A 644 16.05 34.97 7.92
N LYS A 645 17.03 34.33 7.27
CA LYS A 645 16.84 33.61 6.00
C LYS A 645 15.96 32.36 6.15
N PHE A 646 15.78 31.82 7.36
CA PHE A 646 15.09 30.53 7.61
C PHE A 646 13.72 30.66 8.29
N VAL A 647 13.36 31.88 8.75
CA VAL A 647 12.12 32.09 9.52
C VAL A 647 10.88 31.75 8.70
N GLU A 648 10.83 32.14 7.43
CA GLU A 648 9.69 31.88 6.56
C GLU A 648 9.53 30.38 6.27
N TYR A 649 10.64 29.65 6.05
CA TYR A 649 10.59 28.21 5.83
C TYR A 649 10.04 27.46 7.06
N ILE A 650 10.33 27.94 8.27
CA ILE A 650 9.75 27.37 9.50
C ILE A 650 8.25 27.62 9.59
N LYS A 651 7.80 28.84 9.26
CA LYS A 651 6.37 29.15 9.28
C LYS A 651 5.62 28.25 8.31
N GLU A 652 6.18 28.06 7.11
CA GLU A 652 5.65 27.15 6.11
C GLU A 652 5.57 25.71 6.64
N TYR A 653 6.69 25.18 7.15
CA TYR A 653 6.75 23.82 7.68
C TYR A 653 5.79 23.61 8.87
N ARG A 654 5.71 24.59 9.79
CA ARG A 654 4.77 24.55 10.91
C ARG A 654 3.33 24.51 10.43
N ALA A 655 2.96 25.34 9.44
CA ALA A 655 1.61 25.32 8.88
C ALA A 655 1.26 23.94 8.28
N GLN A 656 2.22 23.29 7.62
CA GLN A 656 2.04 21.92 7.11
C GLN A 656 1.84 20.91 8.25
N VAL A 657 2.68 20.95 9.30
CA VAL A 657 2.56 20.07 10.47
C VAL A 657 1.22 20.27 11.19
N ASP A 658 0.81 21.52 11.40
CA ASP A 658 -0.45 21.85 12.07
C ASP A 658 -1.66 21.37 11.26
N ALA A 659 -1.63 21.53 9.93
CA ALA A 659 -2.67 21.03 9.03
C ALA A 659 -2.81 19.50 9.05
N MET A 660 -1.73 18.79 9.39
CA MET A 660 -1.65 17.33 9.41
C MET A 660 -1.80 16.71 10.81
N GLY A 661 -1.88 17.54 11.85
CA GLY A 661 -1.78 17.16 13.26
C GLY A 661 -2.65 15.97 13.67
N SER A 662 -3.90 15.91 13.18
CA SER A 662 -4.86 14.85 13.51
C SER A 662 -4.57 13.50 12.84
N ASN A 663 -3.73 13.48 11.81
CA ASN A 663 -3.44 12.29 11.01
C ASN A 663 -2.18 11.56 11.46
N TYR A 664 -1.30 12.24 12.22
CA TYR A 664 -0.06 11.64 12.70
C TYR A 664 -0.33 10.54 13.72
N PRO A 665 0.32 9.38 13.59
CA PRO A 665 0.37 8.39 14.67
C PRO A 665 0.89 9.04 15.96
N PRO A 666 0.41 8.63 17.16
CA PRO A 666 0.77 9.27 18.42
C PRO A 666 2.27 9.42 18.68
N TRP A 667 3.09 8.46 18.23
CA TRP A 667 4.53 8.49 18.39
C TRP A 667 5.21 9.51 17.45
N VAL A 668 4.76 9.61 16.19
CA VAL A 668 5.21 10.64 15.23
C VAL A 668 4.82 12.03 15.73
N ALA A 669 3.61 12.20 16.26
CA ALA A 669 3.19 13.44 16.90
C ALA A 669 4.07 13.78 18.13
N GLY A 670 4.57 12.76 18.85
CA GLY A 670 5.59 12.92 19.88
C GLY A 670 6.89 13.52 19.35
N LYS A 671 7.46 12.94 18.30
CA LYS A 671 8.69 13.44 17.64
C LYS A 671 8.52 14.88 17.15
N LEU A 672 7.44 15.15 16.42
CA LEU A 672 7.13 16.48 15.90
C LEU A 672 7.01 17.53 17.00
N ARG A 673 6.38 17.22 18.15
CA ARG A 673 6.32 18.16 19.28
C ARG A 673 7.72 18.52 19.79
N GLY A 674 8.64 17.56 19.84
CA GLY A 674 10.04 17.80 20.22
C GLY A 674 10.78 18.71 19.23
N LEU A 675 10.61 18.47 17.93
CA LEU A 675 11.15 19.33 16.89
C LEU A 675 10.53 20.74 16.93
N MET A 676 9.20 20.84 16.99
CA MET A 676 8.46 22.12 17.00
C MET A 676 8.82 23.00 18.19
N ALA A 677 9.12 22.41 19.36
CA ALA A 677 9.64 23.15 20.51
C ALA A 677 11.03 23.77 20.23
N SER A 678 11.82 23.13 19.37
CA SER A 678 13.15 23.60 18.96
C SER A 678 13.12 24.59 17.80
N LEU A 679 12.05 24.57 16.99
CA LEU A 679 11.77 25.55 15.94
C LEU A 679 11.14 26.85 16.46
N TYR A 680 10.87 26.96 17.77
CA TYR A 680 10.36 28.20 18.34
C TYR A 680 11.48 29.26 18.33
N VAL A 681 11.41 30.16 17.36
CA VAL A 681 12.30 31.32 17.26
C VAL A 681 11.69 32.43 18.13
N LEU A 682 12.42 32.85 19.17
CA LEU A 682 12.11 34.05 19.96
C LEU A 682 12.39 35.32 19.14
#